data_AF-A0A552CP19-F1
#
_entry.id   AF-A0A552CP19-F1
#
_cell.length_a   1.000
_cell.length_b   1.000
_cell.length_c   1.000
_cell.angle_alpha   90.00
_cell.angle_beta   90.00
_cell.angle_gamma   90.00
#
_symmetry.space_group_name_H-M   'P 1'
#
loop_
_entity.id
_entity.type
_entity.pdbx_description
1 polymer ?
#
loop_
_entity_poly.entity_id
_entity_poly.type
_entity_poly.pdbx_seq_one_letter_code
_entity_poly.pdbx_strand_id
1 'polypeptide(L)'
;MMTTQTRYINPYIVGRPIYDRESFFGRRKLFRFIEDNLKQNTQVVLLHGQRRIGKSSVLMQIPNFVGLGEFVFIYFDLHDKTRLPLDSILQNLASTIADKLNIPQSESLSLNYKTVFSDEFLPQVIEVLKEQKRKMVWLLDEFDVLNDQTPDSPVESFFPYLETLIGQYNNLFIIPVIGRRVEDLTNLKSLFRQAVNQEIGLLEKSDAKALITEPAAHYLNYDSQAIDAILELSSGHPYFTQVICNALFLQAEEEDKSEITCDDVTKIVDDAIETAEGGLAWFRDGLPIPERVVFSAVAQAEKMAEKKNNSVTEEPLKLLREYGVIITEALNKAPENLVQWEFLERVENSEFHYKIKVKLVRYWLVKRYPLRQAIWDLEKVDLDACRLFELAEDIAENRNLSTSYIYEQISQINPNYFTVLFKLAEDYLDTKNYQQALEKYNRAYKVEPTRAYEGYELTRKEKYKIWWNKNRLTLALLSVFLLTISVTINLFQLSQVQTQLKEKKARLAELKELKEENARLTKQVRVFAPTPIQSKSTNATIVGNPGKTNIRSGPGLEYAPRHIAYPGDRVQVIESARNSDNLPWYKIYFPQSGADGWIAGNLLSIDPITNAKVSGTPGTKNLRSGAGTFYGVVGTVRTGDRVQILGSSYDRGGFQWYKVYHPQSGTTGWIAADQLISSD
;
A
#
# COMPACT_ATOMS: atom_id res chain seq x y z
N MET A 1 -27.82 26.67 -43.48
CA MET A 1 -28.82 26.46 -42.42
C MET A 1 -28.05 26.18 -41.15
N MET A 2 -28.04 27.13 -40.20
CA MET A 2 -27.55 26.87 -38.85
C MET A 2 -28.59 25.99 -38.18
N THR A 3 -28.28 24.71 -37.96
CA THR A 3 -29.06 23.85 -37.09
C THR A 3 -28.99 24.42 -35.69
N THR A 4 -30.08 25.04 -35.23
CA THR A 4 -30.29 25.35 -33.82
C THR A 4 -30.30 24.03 -33.06
N GLN A 5 -29.16 23.62 -32.53
CA GLN A 5 -29.09 22.56 -31.53
C GLN A 5 -29.96 23.02 -30.35
N THR A 6 -31.10 22.35 -30.15
CA THR A 6 -31.91 22.49 -28.95
C THR A 6 -31.07 21.99 -27.79
N ARG A 7 -30.42 22.93 -27.07
CA ARG A 7 -29.65 22.62 -25.88
C ARG A 7 -30.61 22.17 -24.78
N TYR A 8 -30.46 20.94 -24.31
CA TYR A 8 -31.38 20.37 -23.34
C TYR A 8 -31.02 20.83 -21.94
N ILE A 9 -32.03 21.07 -21.08
CA ILE A 9 -31.77 21.48 -19.70
C ILE A 9 -31.31 20.24 -18.93
N ASN A 10 -30.13 20.32 -18.34
CA ASN A 10 -29.57 19.25 -17.51
C ASN A 10 -30.53 18.94 -16.33
N PRO A 11 -31.03 17.69 -16.21
CA PRO A 11 -32.01 17.34 -15.19
C PRO A 11 -31.41 17.13 -13.79
N TYR A 12 -30.08 17.03 -13.68
CA TYR A 12 -29.39 16.78 -12.42
C TYR A 12 -29.17 18.07 -11.63
N ILE A 13 -29.64 18.07 -10.38
CA ILE A 13 -29.68 19.24 -9.50
C ILE A 13 -28.49 19.20 -8.54
N VAL A 14 -27.53 20.10 -8.74
CA VAL A 14 -26.32 20.21 -7.91
C VAL A 14 -26.40 21.41 -6.97
N GLY A 15 -26.06 21.20 -5.70
CA GLY A 15 -25.76 22.26 -4.73
C GLY A 15 -26.95 22.90 -4.02
N ARG A 16 -28.17 22.86 -4.59
CA ARG A 16 -29.40 23.38 -3.97
C ARG A 16 -30.30 22.27 -3.39
N PRO A 17 -31.16 22.55 -2.39
CA PRO A 17 -32.15 21.60 -1.91
C PRO A 17 -33.15 21.18 -2.99
N ILE A 18 -33.71 19.97 -2.85
CA ILE A 18 -34.77 19.44 -3.72
C ILE A 18 -36.14 19.83 -3.16
N TYR A 19 -36.91 20.57 -3.95
CA TYR A 19 -38.23 21.11 -3.56
C TYR A 19 -39.38 20.29 -4.15
N ASP A 20 -39.21 19.77 -5.35
CA ASP A 20 -40.19 18.95 -6.04
C ASP A 20 -40.09 17.48 -5.62
N ARG A 21 -41.25 16.83 -5.53
CA ARG A 21 -41.35 15.43 -5.09
C ARG A 21 -40.73 14.47 -6.11
N GLU A 22 -40.80 14.79 -7.39
CA GLU A 22 -40.40 13.92 -8.50
C GLU A 22 -38.87 13.79 -8.61
N SER A 23 -38.11 14.83 -8.25
CA SER A 23 -36.64 14.78 -8.21
C SER A 23 -36.06 14.27 -6.89
N PHE A 24 -36.90 13.80 -5.96
CA PHE A 24 -36.45 13.28 -4.66
C PHE A 24 -36.49 11.75 -4.61
N PHE A 25 -35.34 11.14 -4.32
CA PHE A 25 -35.17 9.70 -4.38
C PHE A 25 -34.95 9.06 -3.00
N GLY A 26 -35.64 7.94 -2.78
CA GLY A 26 -35.43 7.05 -1.64
C GLY A 26 -35.99 7.56 -0.30
N ARG A 27 -35.31 7.20 0.79
CA ARG A 27 -35.60 7.62 2.19
C ARG A 27 -36.97 7.22 2.75
N ARG A 28 -37.67 6.25 2.15
CA ARG A 28 -38.99 5.80 2.62
C ARG A 28 -38.99 5.34 4.08
N LYS A 29 -37.93 4.66 4.53
CA LYS A 29 -37.78 4.22 5.92
C LYS A 29 -37.70 5.40 6.90
N LEU A 30 -36.96 6.45 6.53
CA LEU A 30 -36.81 7.67 7.31
C LEU A 30 -38.15 8.40 7.46
N PHE A 31 -38.91 8.57 6.37
CA PHE A 31 -40.21 9.23 6.45
C PHE A 31 -41.23 8.43 7.27
N ARG A 32 -41.23 7.10 7.17
CA ARG A 32 -42.05 6.24 8.05
C ARG A 32 -41.65 6.40 9.51
N PHE A 33 -40.36 6.41 9.82
CA PHE A 33 -39.87 6.66 11.17
C PHE A 33 -40.37 8.00 11.72
N ILE A 34 -40.29 9.08 10.93
CA ILE A 34 -40.80 10.40 11.31
C ILE A 34 -42.31 10.32 11.56
N GLU A 35 -43.06 9.73 10.62
CA GLU A 35 -44.52 9.60 10.72
C GLU A 35 -44.97 8.83 11.96
N ASP A 36 -44.34 7.68 12.23
CA ASP A 36 -44.67 6.82 13.38
C ASP A 36 -44.41 7.55 14.70
N ASN A 37 -43.28 8.26 14.82
CA ASN A 37 -42.95 9.02 16.02
C ASN A 37 -43.89 10.20 16.25
N LEU A 38 -44.23 10.95 15.20
CA LEU A 38 -45.19 12.06 15.31
C LEU A 38 -46.58 11.54 15.72
N LYS A 39 -47.03 10.39 15.17
CA LYS A 39 -48.30 9.74 15.55
C LYS A 39 -48.30 9.24 16.98
N GLN A 40 -47.15 8.82 17.50
CA GLN A 40 -46.96 8.43 18.91
C GLN A 40 -46.85 9.63 19.87
N ASN A 41 -47.01 10.86 19.38
CA ASN A 41 -46.85 12.11 20.14
C ASN A 41 -45.43 12.36 20.66
N THR A 42 -44.40 11.85 19.98
CA THR A 42 -43.01 12.22 20.28
C THR A 42 -42.74 13.66 19.82
N GLN A 43 -42.65 14.61 20.75
CA GLN A 43 -42.49 16.03 20.44
C GLN A 43 -41.16 16.40 19.77
N VAL A 44 -40.09 15.63 20.00
CA VAL A 44 -38.75 15.94 19.48
C VAL A 44 -38.21 14.75 18.70
N VAL A 45 -38.03 14.91 17.39
CA VAL A 45 -37.41 13.92 16.50
C VAL A 45 -36.15 14.52 15.90
N LEU A 46 -34.98 14.13 16.41
CA LEU A 46 -33.70 14.67 15.98
C LEU A 46 -33.19 13.92 14.74
N LEU A 47 -32.94 14.66 13.67
CA LEU A 47 -32.23 14.11 12.51
C LEU A 47 -30.80 14.63 12.47
N HIS A 48 -29.86 13.76 12.12
CA HIS A 48 -28.47 14.15 11.94
C HIS A 48 -27.90 13.50 10.69
N GLY A 49 -26.84 14.09 10.14
CA GLY A 49 -26.16 13.49 9.00
C GLY A 49 -25.04 14.36 8.49
N GLN A 50 -24.15 13.75 7.71
CA GLN A 50 -22.99 14.44 7.14
C GLN A 50 -23.40 15.62 6.25
N ARG A 51 -22.48 16.55 6.02
CA ARG A 51 -22.72 17.69 5.11
C ARG A 51 -22.97 17.18 3.69
N ARG A 52 -23.84 17.86 2.94
CA ARG A 52 -24.26 17.48 1.57
C ARG A 52 -25.00 16.14 1.43
N ILE A 53 -25.36 15.45 2.51
CA ILE A 53 -26.11 14.19 2.45
C ILE A 53 -27.60 14.36 2.08
N GLY A 54 -28.08 15.61 1.97
CA GLY A 54 -29.46 15.94 1.58
C GLY A 54 -30.38 16.36 2.73
N LYS A 55 -29.85 16.81 3.87
CA LYS A 55 -30.59 17.23 5.06
C LYS A 55 -31.73 18.22 4.77
N SER A 56 -31.42 19.36 4.18
CA SER A 56 -32.43 20.37 3.78
C SER A 56 -33.44 19.79 2.78
N SER A 57 -33.01 18.92 1.86
CA SER A 57 -33.92 18.28 0.91
C SER A 57 -34.89 17.33 1.62
N VAL A 58 -34.43 16.56 2.60
CA VAL A 58 -35.29 15.72 3.44
C VAL A 58 -36.33 16.60 4.14
N LEU A 59 -35.92 17.70 4.79
CA LEU A 59 -36.86 18.59 5.47
C LEU A 59 -37.94 19.14 4.53
N MET A 60 -37.54 19.64 3.35
CA MET A 60 -38.49 20.17 2.36
C MET A 60 -39.46 19.12 1.84
N GLN A 61 -39.09 17.84 1.88
CA GLN A 61 -39.93 16.74 1.42
C GLN A 61 -40.81 16.11 2.51
N ILE A 62 -40.56 16.34 3.81
CA ILE A 62 -41.40 15.81 4.89
C ILE A 62 -42.91 16.05 4.63
N PRO A 63 -43.37 17.25 4.23
CA PRO A 63 -44.80 17.49 3.97
C PRO A 63 -45.39 16.65 2.83
N ASN A 64 -44.56 16.20 1.88
CA ASN A 64 -44.97 15.39 0.74
C ASN A 64 -45.08 13.90 1.06
N PHE A 65 -44.46 13.44 2.15
CA PHE A 65 -44.35 12.03 2.52
C PHE A 65 -44.91 11.68 3.91
N VAL A 66 -45.18 12.66 4.77
CA VAL A 66 -45.60 12.44 6.16
C VAL A 66 -46.94 13.12 6.45
N GLY A 67 -47.91 12.34 6.95
CA GLY A 67 -49.07 12.86 7.70
C GLY A 67 -49.95 13.87 6.96
N LEU A 68 -50.39 13.52 5.75
CA LEU A 68 -51.30 14.35 4.93
C LEU A 68 -52.63 14.59 5.68
N GLY A 69 -52.74 15.75 6.34
CA GLY A 69 -53.98 16.25 6.96
C GLY A 69 -53.94 16.40 8.48
N GLU A 70 -53.00 15.77 9.19
CA GLU A 70 -52.90 15.83 10.66
C GLU A 70 -51.88 16.86 11.17
N PHE A 71 -50.90 17.21 10.33
CA PHE A 71 -49.80 18.10 10.72
C PHE A 71 -49.72 19.32 9.80
N VAL A 72 -49.27 20.45 10.37
CA VAL A 72 -48.76 21.61 9.64
C VAL A 72 -47.26 21.65 9.85
N PHE A 73 -46.51 21.67 8.75
CA PHE A 73 -45.05 21.79 8.78
C PHE A 73 -44.62 23.22 8.50
N ILE A 74 -43.82 23.79 9.41
CA ILE A 74 -43.21 25.11 9.30
C ILE A 74 -41.70 24.90 9.11
N TYR A 75 -41.17 25.25 7.95
CA TYR A 75 -39.73 25.22 7.71
C TYR A 75 -39.08 26.50 8.21
N PHE A 76 -37.99 26.36 8.98
CA PHE A 76 -37.23 27.49 9.50
C PHE A 76 -35.73 27.20 9.49
N ASP A 77 -34.99 27.96 8.69
CA ASP A 77 -33.54 27.86 8.57
C ASP A 77 -32.86 28.78 9.60
N LEU A 78 -31.90 28.26 10.36
CA LEU A 78 -31.16 29.01 11.39
C LEU A 78 -29.79 29.52 10.92
N HIS A 79 -29.32 29.13 9.73
CA HIS A 79 -27.96 29.39 9.26
C HIS A 79 -27.59 30.89 9.23
N ASP A 80 -28.48 31.74 8.72
CA ASP A 80 -28.27 33.19 8.60
C ASP A 80 -28.66 33.98 9.86
N LYS A 81 -29.09 33.30 10.93
CA LYS A 81 -29.67 33.91 12.14
C LYS A 81 -28.74 33.87 13.35
N THR A 82 -27.53 33.32 13.18
CA THR A 82 -26.55 33.07 14.25
C THR A 82 -26.04 34.32 14.96
N ARG A 83 -26.17 35.49 14.32
CA ARG A 83 -25.76 36.79 14.89
C ARG A 83 -26.93 37.64 15.37
N LEU A 84 -28.16 37.15 15.23
CA LEU A 84 -29.36 37.90 15.58
C LEU A 84 -29.68 37.73 17.07
N PRO A 85 -30.21 38.77 17.73
CA PRO A 85 -30.76 38.62 19.07
C PRO A 85 -31.98 37.69 19.06
N LEU A 86 -32.23 37.01 20.18
CA LEU A 86 -33.35 36.06 20.32
C LEU A 86 -34.68 36.65 19.83
N ASP A 87 -34.98 37.90 20.19
CA ASP A 87 -36.23 38.55 19.81
C ASP A 87 -36.39 38.67 18.28
N SER A 88 -35.30 38.95 17.55
CA SER A 88 -35.32 38.97 16.08
C SER A 88 -35.49 37.57 15.47
N ILE A 89 -34.93 36.53 16.10
CA ILE A 89 -35.14 35.14 15.67
C ILE A 89 -36.62 34.77 15.84
N LEU A 90 -37.23 35.13 16.97
CA LEU A 90 -38.65 34.89 17.25
C LEU A 90 -39.56 35.68 16.31
N GLN A 91 -39.23 36.92 15.97
CA GLN A 91 -39.97 37.71 14.98
C GLN A 91 -39.95 37.05 13.60
N ASN A 92 -38.79 36.58 13.15
CA ASN A 92 -38.65 35.86 11.89
C ASN A 92 -39.47 34.55 11.89
N LEU A 93 -39.44 33.81 13.01
CA LEU A 93 -40.23 32.59 13.17
C LEU A 93 -41.74 32.90 13.18
N ALA A 94 -42.17 33.94 13.90
CA ALA A 94 -43.56 34.38 13.94
C ALA A 94 -44.07 34.77 12.55
N SER A 95 -43.29 35.56 11.80
CA SER A 95 -43.60 35.92 10.40
C SER A 95 -43.73 34.68 9.53
N THR A 96 -42.79 33.73 9.64
CA THR A 96 -42.84 32.47 8.88
C THR A 96 -44.11 31.65 9.19
N ILE A 97 -44.50 31.57 10.46
CA ILE A 97 -45.72 30.88 10.91
C ILE A 97 -46.97 31.61 10.40
N ALA A 98 -47.01 32.93 10.57
CA ALA A 98 -48.12 33.79 10.18
C ALA A 98 -48.39 33.71 8.68
N ASP A 99 -47.35 33.83 7.85
CA ASP A 99 -47.45 33.71 6.39
C ASP A 99 -47.95 32.33 5.98
N LYS A 100 -47.45 31.28 6.63
CA LYS A 100 -47.83 29.89 6.31
C LYS A 100 -49.29 29.58 6.66
N LEU A 101 -49.80 30.19 7.73
CA LEU A 101 -51.15 29.96 8.24
C LEU A 101 -52.15 31.05 7.85
N ASN A 102 -51.71 32.10 7.14
CA ASN A 102 -52.49 33.30 6.84
C ASN A 102 -53.07 33.97 8.09
N ILE A 103 -52.28 34.05 9.16
CA ILE A 103 -52.66 34.73 10.41
C ILE A 103 -52.16 36.18 10.33
N PRO A 104 -52.98 37.20 10.63
CA PRO A 104 -52.53 38.58 10.65
C PRO A 104 -51.44 38.77 11.70
N GLN A 105 -50.27 39.25 11.29
CA GLN A 105 -49.19 39.55 12.22
C GLN A 105 -49.46 40.89 12.91
N SER A 106 -49.36 40.93 14.24
CA SER A 106 -49.37 42.17 15.00
C SER A 106 -47.96 42.77 15.00
N GLU A 107 -47.79 44.01 14.54
CA GLU A 107 -46.52 44.77 14.55
C GLU A 107 -46.14 45.23 15.96
N SER A 108 -46.15 44.34 16.96
CA SER A 108 -45.79 44.74 18.32
C SER A 108 -44.26 44.91 18.45
N LEU A 109 -43.82 46.17 18.40
CA LEU A 109 -42.47 46.63 18.78
C LEU A 109 -42.30 46.59 20.32
N SER A 110 -42.60 45.46 20.96
CA SER A 110 -42.54 45.34 22.42
C SER A 110 -41.12 45.05 22.90
N LEU A 111 -40.73 45.67 24.03
CA LEU A 111 -39.49 45.40 24.78
C LEU A 111 -39.43 43.97 25.38
N ASN A 112 -40.47 43.15 25.18
CA ASN A 112 -40.60 41.81 25.73
C ASN A 112 -41.22 40.84 24.70
N TYR A 113 -40.59 40.75 23.52
CA TYR A 113 -41.12 39.94 22.44
C TYR A 113 -41.21 38.45 22.80
N LYS A 114 -40.34 37.95 23.70
CA LYS A 114 -40.37 36.56 24.19
C LYS A 114 -41.70 36.19 24.84
N THR A 115 -42.23 37.03 25.73
CA THR A 115 -43.52 36.74 26.37
C THR A 115 -44.68 36.94 25.42
N VAL A 116 -44.62 37.95 24.54
CA VAL A 116 -45.66 38.16 23.52
C VAL A 116 -45.72 36.94 22.57
N PHE A 117 -44.56 36.41 22.17
CA PHE A 117 -44.49 35.23 21.34
C PHE A 117 -45.07 34.00 22.06
N SER A 118 -44.65 33.74 23.30
CA SER A 118 -45.09 32.55 24.05
C SER A 118 -46.54 32.63 24.51
N ASP A 119 -47.00 33.78 25.00
CA ASP A 119 -48.25 33.89 25.78
C ASP A 119 -49.41 34.50 24.99
N GLU A 120 -49.13 35.15 23.85
CA GLU A 120 -50.16 35.76 22.99
C GLU A 120 -50.18 35.13 21.61
N PHE A 121 -49.05 35.12 20.89
CA PHE A 121 -49.01 34.67 19.49
C PHE A 121 -49.18 33.15 19.34
N LEU A 122 -48.39 32.33 20.05
CA LEU A 122 -48.50 30.87 19.95
C LEU A 122 -49.87 30.33 20.36
N PRO A 123 -50.53 30.81 21.44
CA PRO A 123 -51.90 30.40 21.76
C PRO A 123 -52.89 30.65 20.63
N GLN A 124 -52.83 31.81 19.96
CA GLN A 124 -53.69 32.11 18.80
C GLN A 124 -53.43 31.12 17.65
N VAL A 125 -52.16 30.84 17.34
CA VAL A 125 -51.78 29.83 16.35
C VAL A 125 -52.35 28.46 16.70
N ILE A 126 -52.22 28.06 17.96
CA ILE A 126 -52.68 26.74 18.44
C ILE A 126 -54.21 26.64 18.38
N GLU A 127 -54.96 27.71 18.66
CA GLU A 127 -56.41 27.73 18.52
C GLU A 127 -56.84 27.51 17.06
N VAL A 128 -56.24 28.24 16.12
CA VAL A 128 -56.48 28.05 14.68
C VAL A 128 -56.21 26.60 14.24
N LEU A 129 -55.11 26.01 14.73
CA LEU A 129 -54.76 24.63 14.41
C LEU A 129 -55.67 23.60 15.07
N LYS A 130 -56.16 23.86 16.29
CA LYS A 130 -57.15 23.01 16.97
C LYS A 130 -58.46 22.95 16.19
N GLU A 131 -58.95 24.08 15.67
CA GLU A 131 -60.14 24.11 14.80
C GLU A 131 -59.97 23.26 13.54
N GLN A 132 -58.76 23.28 12.97
CA GLN A 132 -58.40 22.47 11.81
C GLN A 132 -58.10 21.00 12.15
N LYS A 133 -58.10 20.62 13.45
CA LYS A 133 -57.67 19.31 13.97
C LYS A 133 -56.24 18.95 13.56
N ARG A 134 -55.35 19.94 13.50
CA ARG A 134 -53.96 19.80 13.09
C ARG A 134 -53.01 20.11 14.23
N LYS A 135 -51.83 19.49 14.19
CA LYS A 135 -50.71 19.75 15.11
C LYS A 135 -49.60 20.50 14.37
N MET A 136 -48.81 21.29 15.11
CA MET A 136 -47.74 22.09 14.54
C MET A 136 -46.41 21.35 14.64
N VAL A 137 -45.67 21.29 13.53
CA VAL A 137 -44.32 20.70 13.47
C VAL A 137 -43.36 21.75 12.91
N TRP A 138 -42.34 22.12 13.68
CA TRP A 138 -41.26 22.97 13.19
C TRP A 138 -40.12 22.12 12.64
N LEU A 139 -39.78 22.35 11.38
CA LEU A 139 -38.65 21.75 10.68
C LEU A 139 -37.49 22.74 10.79
N LEU A 140 -36.53 22.47 11.67
CA LEU A 140 -35.45 23.40 11.99
C LEU A 140 -34.16 22.95 11.30
N ASP A 141 -33.75 23.67 10.26
CA ASP A 141 -32.50 23.37 9.53
C ASP A 141 -31.29 24.09 10.14
N GLU A 142 -30.09 23.52 9.94
CA GLU A 142 -28.81 24.04 10.45
C GLU A 142 -28.85 24.40 11.95
N PHE A 143 -29.48 23.53 12.75
CA PHE A 143 -29.78 23.78 14.16
C PHE A 143 -28.52 23.85 15.05
N ASP A 144 -27.42 23.21 14.63
CA ASP A 144 -26.15 23.15 15.34
C ASP A 144 -25.23 24.38 15.14
N VAL A 145 -25.52 25.25 14.15
CA VAL A 145 -24.70 26.46 13.91
C VAL A 145 -24.76 27.44 15.09
N LEU A 146 -25.80 27.32 15.90
CA LEU A 146 -26.03 28.12 17.10
C LEU A 146 -25.12 27.73 18.30
N ASN A 147 -24.41 26.59 18.24
CA ASN A 147 -23.55 26.10 19.33
C ASN A 147 -22.10 26.66 19.28
N ASP A 148 -21.77 27.46 18.26
CA ASP A 148 -20.38 27.74 17.86
C ASP A 148 -19.77 29.06 18.37
N GLN A 149 -20.44 29.78 19.28
CA GLN A 149 -20.00 31.12 19.68
C GLN A 149 -19.97 31.36 21.19
N THR A 150 -19.16 32.34 21.58
CA THR A 150 -18.83 32.82 22.92
C THR A 150 -20.01 32.84 23.91
N PRO A 151 -19.77 32.65 25.24
CA PRO A 151 -20.80 32.61 26.30
C PRO A 151 -21.79 33.80 26.37
N ASP A 152 -21.50 34.91 25.68
CA ASP A 152 -22.34 36.10 25.62
C ASP A 152 -23.16 36.21 24.32
N SER A 153 -23.24 35.15 23.51
CA SER A 153 -24.05 35.17 22.28
C SER A 153 -25.55 35.13 22.61
N PRO A 154 -26.38 36.04 22.03
CA PRO A 154 -27.84 36.05 22.22
C PRO A 154 -28.53 34.71 21.89
N VAL A 155 -27.84 33.86 21.11
CA VAL A 155 -28.28 32.55 20.65
C VAL A 155 -28.25 31.47 21.73
N GLU A 156 -27.37 31.55 22.74
CA GLU A 156 -27.38 30.58 23.86
C GLU A 156 -28.71 30.63 24.64
N SER A 157 -29.42 31.76 24.57
CA SER A 157 -30.75 31.91 25.18
C SER A 157 -31.89 31.28 24.38
N PHE A 158 -31.69 30.91 23.11
CA PHE A 158 -32.73 30.33 22.26
C PHE A 158 -33.09 28.89 22.69
N PHE A 159 -32.10 28.05 23.00
CA PHE A 159 -32.37 26.64 23.31
C PHE A 159 -33.12 26.42 24.62
N PRO A 160 -32.76 27.06 25.75
CA PRO A 160 -33.55 26.96 26.98
C PRO A 160 -34.99 27.50 26.79
N TYR A 161 -35.14 28.54 25.97
CA TYR A 161 -36.45 29.09 25.63
C TYR A 161 -37.27 28.09 24.80
N LEU A 162 -36.67 27.47 23.78
CA LEU A 162 -37.31 26.43 22.97
C LEU A 162 -37.72 25.21 23.82
N GLU A 163 -36.85 24.77 24.74
CA GLU A 163 -37.16 23.69 25.69
C GLU A 163 -38.39 24.03 26.54
N THR A 164 -38.47 25.27 27.01
CA THR A 164 -39.64 25.78 27.76
C THR A 164 -40.92 25.75 26.91
N LEU A 165 -40.84 26.19 25.65
CA LEU A 165 -41.99 26.17 24.73
C LEU A 165 -42.50 24.76 24.45
N ILE A 166 -41.60 23.80 24.22
CA ILE A 166 -41.99 22.41 23.95
C ILE A 166 -42.65 21.80 25.19
N GLY A 167 -42.14 22.08 26.39
CA GLY A 167 -42.75 21.64 27.65
C GLY A 167 -44.11 22.29 27.94
N GLN A 168 -44.33 23.53 27.49
CA GLN A 168 -45.60 24.25 27.65
C GLN A 168 -46.68 23.79 26.66
N TYR A 169 -46.29 23.38 25.46
CA TYR A 169 -47.21 23.13 24.35
C TYR A 169 -47.17 21.69 23.82
N ASN A 170 -48.05 20.82 24.33
CA ASN A 170 -48.16 19.41 23.89
C ASN A 170 -48.52 19.20 22.40
N ASN A 171 -49.01 20.24 21.71
CA ASN A 171 -49.35 20.21 20.28
C ASN A 171 -48.23 20.78 19.38
N LEU A 172 -47.10 21.19 19.98
CA LEU A 172 -45.91 21.64 19.28
C LEU A 172 -44.88 20.50 19.23
N PHE A 173 -44.47 20.19 18.01
CA PHE A 173 -43.47 19.20 17.67
C PHE A 173 -42.31 19.90 16.96
N ILE A 174 -41.10 19.38 17.11
CA ILE A 174 -39.92 19.86 16.42
C ILE A 174 -39.15 18.71 15.77
N ILE A 175 -38.63 18.97 14.58
CA ILE A 175 -37.69 18.13 13.86
C ILE A 175 -36.45 18.96 13.59
N PRO A 176 -35.54 19.07 14.56
CA PRO A 176 -34.25 19.71 14.37
C PRO A 176 -33.32 18.82 13.55
N VAL A 177 -32.56 19.47 12.69
CA VAL A 177 -31.58 18.80 11.83
C VAL A 177 -30.21 19.40 12.06
N ILE A 178 -29.25 18.53 12.39
CA ILE A 178 -27.88 18.94 12.71
C ILE A 178 -26.87 18.39 11.69
N GLY A 179 -25.87 19.20 11.37
CA GLY A 179 -24.71 18.81 10.56
C GLY A 179 -23.56 18.21 11.36
N ARG A 180 -23.59 18.34 12.69
CA ARG A 180 -22.57 17.84 13.63
C ARG A 180 -23.06 16.66 14.45
N ARG A 181 -22.13 16.12 15.23
CA ARG A 181 -22.37 15.01 16.16
C ARG A 181 -23.15 15.51 17.38
N VAL A 182 -24.11 14.73 17.84
CA VAL A 182 -24.94 15.08 19.01
C VAL A 182 -24.07 15.21 20.27
N GLU A 183 -23.00 14.41 20.37
CA GLU A 183 -22.08 14.37 21.50
C GLU A 183 -21.32 15.70 21.68
N ASP A 184 -21.07 16.40 20.57
CA ASP A 184 -20.36 17.68 20.53
C ASP A 184 -21.25 18.85 21.00
N LEU A 185 -22.57 18.63 21.14
CA LEU A 185 -23.53 19.67 21.47
C LEU A 185 -23.78 19.73 22.99
N THR A 186 -22.83 20.31 23.73
CA THR A 186 -22.90 20.42 25.20
C THR A 186 -24.15 21.14 25.71
N ASN A 187 -24.57 22.22 25.04
CA ASN A 187 -25.71 23.06 25.46
C ASN A 187 -27.08 22.49 25.03
N LEU A 188 -27.09 21.44 24.21
CA LEU A 188 -28.31 20.83 23.67
C LEU A 188 -28.67 19.48 24.32
N LYS A 189 -27.85 19.03 25.28
CA LYS A 189 -28.07 17.75 25.98
C LYS A 189 -29.35 17.72 26.82
N SER A 190 -29.89 18.86 27.25
CA SER A 190 -31.19 18.89 27.96
C SER A 190 -32.34 18.64 26.99
N LEU A 191 -32.42 19.42 25.91
CA LEU A 191 -33.45 19.31 24.88
C LEU A 191 -33.51 17.92 24.23
N PHE A 192 -32.37 17.29 24.02
CA PHE A 192 -32.28 15.99 23.31
C PHE A 192 -32.22 14.77 24.21
N ARG A 193 -32.31 14.93 25.54
CA ARG A 193 -32.17 13.81 26.48
C ARG A 193 -33.21 12.70 26.29
N GLN A 194 -34.39 13.07 25.80
CA GLN A 194 -35.51 12.15 25.50
C GLN A 194 -35.86 12.11 24.01
N ALA A 195 -35.09 12.79 23.17
CA ALA A 195 -35.37 12.84 21.73
C ALA A 195 -35.02 11.49 21.09
N VAL A 196 -35.91 11.00 20.24
CA VAL A 196 -35.57 9.91 19.32
C VAL A 196 -34.67 10.50 18.23
N ASN A 197 -33.61 9.78 17.87
CA ASN A 197 -32.67 10.21 16.85
C ASN A 197 -32.65 9.25 15.66
N GLN A 198 -32.40 9.80 14.47
CA GLN A 198 -32.26 9.01 13.24
C GLN A 198 -31.26 9.67 12.30
N GLU A 199 -30.35 8.86 11.77
CA GLU A 199 -29.37 9.30 10.80
C GLU A 199 -29.95 9.42 9.39
N ILE A 200 -29.56 10.48 8.69
CA ILE A 200 -29.70 10.67 7.25
C ILE A 200 -28.38 10.23 6.60
N GLY A 201 -28.26 8.94 6.27
CA GLY A 201 -27.03 8.33 5.72
C GLY A 201 -26.94 8.34 4.19
N LEU A 202 -26.24 7.40 3.56
CA LEU A 202 -26.18 7.24 2.09
C LEU A 202 -27.51 6.69 1.53
N LEU A 203 -27.74 6.78 0.21
CA LEU A 203 -28.87 6.11 -0.44
C LEU A 203 -28.62 4.62 -0.58
N GLU A 204 -29.69 3.83 -0.49
CA GLU A 204 -29.64 2.42 -0.85
C GLU A 204 -29.32 2.28 -2.36
N LYS A 205 -28.63 1.21 -2.76
CA LYS A 205 -28.18 1.02 -4.15
C LYS A 205 -29.31 1.15 -5.18
N SER A 206 -30.52 0.68 -4.85
CA SER A 206 -31.69 0.81 -5.73
C SER A 206 -32.15 2.26 -5.90
N ASP A 207 -32.16 3.03 -4.82
CA ASP A 207 -32.58 4.44 -4.85
C ASP A 207 -31.51 5.31 -5.52
N ALA A 208 -30.23 5.02 -5.29
CA ALA A 208 -29.12 5.66 -6.01
C ALA A 208 -29.15 5.35 -7.51
N LYS A 209 -29.47 4.11 -7.90
CA LYS A 209 -29.66 3.73 -9.30
C LYS A 209 -30.82 4.50 -9.95
N ALA A 210 -31.95 4.62 -9.26
CA ALA A 210 -33.07 5.43 -9.73
C ALA A 210 -32.67 6.90 -9.95
N LEU A 211 -31.94 7.49 -9.00
CA LEU A 211 -31.38 8.84 -9.12
C LEU A 211 -30.43 8.99 -10.32
N ILE A 212 -29.66 7.95 -10.65
CA ILE A 212 -28.77 7.97 -11.83
C ILE A 212 -29.61 7.95 -13.12
N THR A 213 -30.59 7.06 -13.23
CA THR A 213 -31.22 6.75 -14.54
C THR A 213 -32.49 7.53 -14.83
N GLU A 214 -33.34 7.79 -13.84
CA GLU A 214 -34.68 8.34 -14.06
C GLU A 214 -34.68 9.81 -14.56
N PRO A 215 -33.87 10.74 -14.00
CA PRO A 215 -33.91 12.15 -14.42
C PRO A 215 -33.58 12.37 -15.90
N ALA A 216 -32.68 11.53 -16.46
CA ALA A 216 -32.23 11.63 -17.84
C ALA A 216 -32.78 10.52 -18.75
N ALA A 217 -33.78 9.74 -18.32
CA ALA A 217 -34.24 8.55 -19.04
C ALA A 217 -34.72 8.81 -20.49
N HIS A 218 -35.11 10.04 -20.81
CA HIS A 218 -35.50 10.46 -22.16
C HIS A 218 -34.33 10.93 -23.04
N TYR A 219 -33.14 11.10 -22.46
CA TYR A 219 -31.97 11.70 -23.10
C TYR A 219 -30.78 10.74 -23.16
N LEU A 220 -30.53 10.00 -22.07
CA LEU A 220 -29.35 9.16 -21.89
C LEU A 220 -29.75 7.73 -21.49
N ASN A 221 -29.10 6.76 -22.11
CA ASN A 221 -29.10 5.36 -21.72
C ASN A 221 -27.78 5.03 -21.04
N TYR A 222 -27.85 4.42 -19.86
CA TYR A 222 -26.68 4.02 -19.09
C TYR A 222 -26.44 2.52 -19.18
N ASP A 223 -25.24 2.12 -19.58
CA ASP A 223 -24.82 0.73 -19.51
C ASP A 223 -24.74 0.25 -18.06
N SER A 224 -24.95 -1.05 -17.82
CA SER A 224 -24.90 -1.61 -16.46
C SER A 224 -23.55 -1.36 -15.78
N GLN A 225 -22.45 -1.46 -16.53
CA GLN A 225 -21.10 -1.19 -16.03
C GLN A 225 -20.90 0.29 -15.70
N ALA A 226 -21.52 1.21 -16.46
CA ALA A 226 -21.47 2.63 -16.16
C ALA A 226 -22.22 2.95 -14.85
N ILE A 227 -23.40 2.36 -14.66
CA ILE A 227 -24.17 2.49 -13.41
C ILE A 227 -23.35 1.97 -12.23
N ASP A 228 -22.74 0.79 -12.36
CA ASP A 228 -21.91 0.20 -11.31
C ASP A 228 -20.69 1.10 -10.99
N ALA A 229 -20.05 1.67 -12.02
CA ALA A 229 -18.94 2.61 -11.84
C ALA A 229 -19.37 3.90 -11.13
N ILE A 230 -20.52 4.48 -11.48
CA ILE A 230 -21.06 5.68 -10.82
C ILE A 230 -21.40 5.37 -9.36
N LEU A 231 -22.02 4.21 -9.09
CA LEU A 231 -22.33 3.76 -7.73
C LEU A 231 -21.06 3.50 -6.91
N GLU A 232 -20.01 2.98 -7.53
CA GLU A 232 -18.71 2.79 -6.85
C GLU A 232 -18.05 4.14 -6.52
N LEU A 233 -18.10 5.11 -7.45
CA LEU A 233 -17.55 6.45 -7.26
C LEU A 233 -18.29 7.26 -6.19
N SER A 234 -19.63 7.27 -6.27
CA SER A 234 -20.47 8.09 -5.38
C SER A 234 -20.81 7.39 -4.07
N SER A 235 -20.74 6.06 -4.05
CA SER A 235 -21.12 5.20 -2.93
C SER A 235 -22.56 5.44 -2.44
N GLY A 236 -23.45 5.89 -3.36
CA GLY A 236 -24.82 6.24 -3.05
C GLY A 236 -24.99 7.60 -2.35
N HIS A 237 -23.94 8.43 -2.29
CA HIS A 237 -24.03 9.79 -1.77
C HIS A 237 -24.86 10.66 -2.73
N PRO A 238 -26.01 11.24 -2.32
CA PRO A 238 -26.92 11.94 -3.24
C PRO A 238 -26.24 13.08 -4.00
N TYR A 239 -25.51 13.95 -3.29
CA TYR A 239 -24.84 15.09 -3.91
C TYR A 239 -23.76 14.67 -4.92
N PHE A 240 -22.90 13.71 -4.61
CA PHE A 240 -21.87 13.26 -5.56
C PHE A 240 -22.46 12.47 -6.72
N THR A 241 -23.53 11.72 -6.50
CA THR A 241 -24.27 11.07 -7.59
C THR A 241 -24.81 12.12 -8.56
N GLN A 242 -25.44 13.18 -8.05
CA GLN A 242 -25.90 14.31 -8.86
C GLN A 242 -24.75 15.01 -9.59
N VAL A 243 -23.61 15.27 -8.92
CA VAL A 243 -22.44 15.90 -9.58
C VAL A 243 -21.88 15.04 -10.71
N ILE A 244 -21.69 13.75 -10.47
CA ILE A 244 -21.16 12.83 -11.47
C ILE A 244 -22.12 12.75 -12.67
N CYS A 245 -23.42 12.60 -12.43
CA CYS A 245 -24.40 12.52 -13.51
C CYS A 245 -24.56 13.86 -14.25
N ASN A 246 -24.44 14.99 -13.54
CA ASN A 246 -24.42 16.31 -14.15
C ASN A 246 -23.24 16.47 -15.12
N ALA A 247 -22.03 16.06 -14.73
CA ALA A 247 -20.85 16.08 -15.57
C ALA A 247 -20.99 15.14 -16.79
N LEU A 248 -21.49 13.91 -16.57
CA LEU A 248 -21.76 12.97 -17.66
C LEU A 248 -22.77 13.52 -18.68
N PHE A 249 -23.82 14.19 -18.22
CA PHE A 249 -24.81 14.80 -19.10
C PHE A 249 -24.20 15.91 -19.96
N LEU A 250 -23.34 16.75 -19.38
CA LEU A 250 -22.65 17.82 -20.11
C LEU A 250 -21.67 17.25 -21.15
N GLN A 251 -20.90 16.22 -20.78
CA GLN A 251 -19.99 15.54 -21.71
C GLN A 251 -20.77 14.88 -22.86
N ALA A 252 -21.88 14.23 -22.56
CA ALA A 252 -22.72 13.58 -23.57
C ALA A 252 -23.37 14.59 -24.52
N GLU A 253 -23.80 15.75 -24.02
CA GLU A 253 -24.28 16.86 -24.87
C GLU A 253 -23.16 17.40 -25.78
N GLU A 254 -21.93 17.53 -25.29
CA GLU A 254 -20.79 18.00 -26.08
C GLU A 254 -20.35 16.99 -27.15
N GLU A 255 -20.40 15.69 -26.82
CA GLU A 255 -20.03 14.59 -27.73
C GLU A 255 -21.18 14.11 -28.63
N ASP A 256 -22.38 14.72 -28.54
CA ASP A 256 -23.61 14.29 -29.23
C ASP A 256 -23.91 12.79 -29.02
N LYS A 257 -23.77 12.33 -27.78
CA LYS A 257 -23.95 10.93 -27.35
C LYS A 257 -25.24 10.74 -26.57
N SER A 258 -25.88 9.59 -26.79
CA SER A 258 -27.04 9.12 -26.01
C SER A 258 -26.74 7.90 -25.14
N GLU A 259 -25.56 7.28 -25.27
CA GLU A 259 -25.15 6.10 -24.50
C GLU A 259 -23.96 6.44 -23.61
N ILE A 260 -24.06 6.10 -22.32
CA ILE A 260 -23.03 6.33 -21.30
C ILE A 260 -22.37 5.01 -20.94
N THR A 261 -21.06 4.93 -21.16
CA THR A 261 -20.24 3.74 -20.90
C THR A 261 -19.38 3.90 -19.65
N CYS A 262 -18.75 2.81 -19.19
CA CYS A 262 -17.80 2.85 -18.08
C CYS A 262 -16.57 3.75 -18.36
N ASP A 263 -16.17 3.84 -19.63
CA ASP A 263 -15.05 4.70 -20.04
C ASP A 263 -15.40 6.17 -19.90
N ASP A 264 -16.63 6.56 -20.20
CA ASP A 264 -17.10 7.94 -20.03
C ASP A 264 -17.10 8.34 -18.54
N VAL A 265 -17.55 7.44 -17.66
CA VAL A 265 -17.46 7.62 -16.20
C VAL A 265 -16.02 7.83 -15.71
N THR A 266 -15.05 7.15 -16.33
CA THR A 266 -13.64 7.29 -15.96
C THR A 266 -13.06 8.64 -16.41
N LYS A 267 -13.52 9.18 -17.55
CA LYS A 267 -13.03 10.46 -18.11
C LYS A 267 -13.48 11.66 -17.27
N ILE A 268 -14.70 11.63 -16.71
CA ILE A 268 -15.29 12.78 -16.00
C ILE A 268 -14.83 12.93 -14.55
N VAL A 269 -13.98 12.03 -14.03
CA VAL A 269 -13.64 12.02 -12.59
C VAL A 269 -13.01 13.35 -12.19
N ASP A 270 -12.13 13.90 -13.02
CA ASP A 270 -11.49 15.18 -12.75
C ASP A 270 -12.48 16.36 -12.79
N ASP A 271 -13.37 16.40 -13.77
CA ASP A 271 -14.41 17.43 -13.90
C ASP A 271 -15.42 17.36 -12.76
N ALA A 272 -15.79 16.16 -12.33
CA ALA A 272 -16.66 15.93 -11.18
C ALA A 272 -16.01 16.42 -9.88
N ILE A 273 -14.70 16.20 -9.69
CA ILE A 273 -13.95 16.74 -8.55
C ILE A 273 -13.95 18.27 -8.58
N GLU A 274 -13.68 18.88 -9.73
CA GLU A 274 -13.65 20.35 -9.87
C GLU A 274 -15.02 20.97 -9.62
N THR A 275 -16.08 20.37 -10.16
CA THR A 275 -17.46 20.80 -9.94
C THR A 275 -17.88 20.64 -8.46
N ALA A 276 -17.44 19.57 -7.81
CA ALA A 276 -17.74 19.30 -6.40
C ALA A 276 -16.80 19.99 -5.41
N GLU A 277 -15.80 20.78 -5.84
CA GLU A 277 -14.70 21.25 -4.97
C GLU A 277 -15.22 21.94 -3.70
N GLY A 278 -16.21 22.84 -3.83
CA GLY A 278 -16.83 23.51 -2.68
C GLY A 278 -17.63 22.59 -1.75
N GLY A 279 -18.10 21.44 -2.23
CA GLY A 279 -18.71 20.39 -1.42
C GLY A 279 -17.69 19.43 -0.79
N LEU A 280 -16.63 19.10 -1.53
CA LEU A 280 -15.55 18.21 -1.13
C LEU A 280 -14.66 18.82 -0.05
N ALA A 281 -14.34 20.11 -0.11
CA ALA A 281 -13.51 20.81 0.88
C ALA A 281 -13.95 20.53 2.34
N TRP A 282 -15.25 20.45 2.57
CA TRP A 282 -15.83 20.16 3.89
C TRP A 282 -15.48 18.79 4.45
N PHE A 283 -15.23 17.78 3.61
CA PHE A 283 -14.81 16.45 4.07
C PHE A 283 -13.45 16.48 4.77
N ARG A 284 -12.64 17.52 4.52
CA ARG A 284 -11.37 17.73 5.20
C ARG A 284 -11.46 18.85 6.23
N ASP A 285 -12.03 19.99 5.87
CA ASP A 285 -11.97 21.20 6.69
C ASP A 285 -12.77 21.12 7.99
N GLY A 286 -13.76 20.21 8.06
CA GLY A 286 -14.50 19.92 9.29
C GLY A 286 -13.80 18.95 10.24
N LEU A 287 -12.76 18.24 9.80
CA LEU A 287 -12.07 17.24 10.63
C LEU A 287 -10.99 17.91 11.51
N PRO A 288 -10.66 17.38 12.69
CA PRO A 288 -9.45 17.78 13.39
C PRO A 288 -8.19 17.34 12.62
N ILE A 289 -7.06 18.02 12.87
CA ILE A 289 -5.83 17.81 12.08
C ILE A 289 -5.35 16.33 12.06
N PRO A 290 -5.29 15.60 13.19
CA PRO A 290 -4.88 14.20 13.18
C PRO A 290 -5.72 13.34 12.24
N GLU A 291 -7.04 13.52 12.25
CA GLU A 291 -7.99 12.84 11.38
C GLU A 291 -7.81 13.23 9.91
N ARG A 292 -7.56 14.52 9.59
CA ARG A 292 -7.26 14.94 8.20
C ARG A 292 -6.05 14.21 7.64
N VAL A 293 -4.99 14.08 8.44
CA VAL A 293 -3.75 13.43 8.04
C VAL A 293 -3.95 11.93 7.88
N VAL A 294 -4.63 11.28 8.82
CA VAL A 294 -4.97 9.85 8.72
C VAL A 294 -5.88 9.59 7.52
N PHE A 295 -6.85 10.46 7.25
CA PHE A 295 -7.75 10.34 6.10
C PHE A 295 -6.98 10.38 4.78
N SER A 296 -6.01 11.30 4.67
CA SER A 296 -5.08 11.37 3.53
C SER A 296 -4.16 10.14 3.45
N ALA A 297 -3.77 9.57 4.59
CA ALA A 297 -2.95 8.36 4.65
C ALA A 297 -3.72 7.13 4.15
N VAL A 298 -4.99 6.98 4.53
CA VAL A 298 -5.86 5.92 4.01
C VAL A 298 -6.01 6.07 2.49
N ALA A 299 -6.31 7.28 2.01
CA ALA A 299 -6.46 7.54 0.58
C ALA A 299 -5.20 7.16 -0.22
N GLN A 300 -4.03 7.49 0.33
CA GLN A 300 -2.74 7.13 -0.25
C GLN A 300 -2.48 5.62 -0.21
N ALA A 301 -2.82 4.94 0.89
CA ALA A 301 -2.68 3.49 1.02
C ALA A 301 -3.55 2.75 0.00
N GLU A 302 -4.80 3.19 -0.20
CA GLU A 302 -5.69 2.65 -1.23
C GLU A 302 -5.13 2.87 -2.64
N LYS A 303 -4.62 4.07 -2.95
CA LYS A 303 -3.95 4.35 -4.23
C LYS A 303 -2.74 3.43 -4.47
N MET A 304 -1.96 3.13 -3.43
CA MET A 304 -0.81 2.23 -3.54
C MET A 304 -1.24 0.78 -3.78
N ALA A 305 -2.32 0.33 -3.14
CA ALA A 305 -2.88 -1.01 -3.32
C ALA A 305 -3.40 -1.22 -4.74
N GLU A 306 -4.15 -0.25 -5.28
CA GLU A 306 -4.63 -0.25 -6.67
C GLU A 306 -3.48 -0.37 -7.67
N LYS A 307 -2.40 0.42 -7.49
CA LYS A 307 -1.22 0.35 -8.38
C LYS A 307 -0.50 -0.99 -8.34
N LYS A 308 -0.54 -1.69 -7.20
CA LYS A 308 0.11 -2.99 -7.02
C LYS A 308 -0.80 -4.17 -7.39
N ASN A 309 -2.05 -3.93 -7.82
CA ASN A 309 -3.10 -4.95 -7.94
C ASN A 309 -3.25 -5.80 -6.66
N ASN A 310 -3.02 -5.19 -5.50
CA ASN A 310 -3.13 -5.84 -4.21
C ASN A 310 -4.50 -5.57 -3.59
N SER A 311 -5.13 -6.61 -3.03
CA SER A 311 -6.41 -6.47 -2.33
C SER A 311 -6.27 -5.88 -0.93
N VAL A 312 -5.08 -5.96 -0.33
CA VAL A 312 -4.80 -5.48 1.03
C VAL A 312 -4.13 -4.12 0.94
N THR A 313 -4.75 -3.12 1.57
CA THR A 313 -4.18 -1.77 1.72
C THR A 313 -3.02 -1.79 2.70
N GLU A 314 -2.18 -0.76 2.74
CA GLU A 314 -1.18 -0.64 3.81
C GLU A 314 -1.84 -0.03 5.06
N GLU A 315 -1.42 -0.45 6.26
CA GLU A 315 -1.87 0.16 7.51
C GLU A 315 -1.56 1.68 7.51
N PRO A 316 -2.55 2.57 7.69
CA PRO A 316 -2.34 4.02 7.58
C PRO A 316 -1.31 4.59 8.55
N LEU A 317 -1.29 4.09 9.80
CA LEU A 317 -0.35 4.55 10.82
C LEU A 317 1.07 4.07 10.55
N LYS A 318 1.23 2.85 10.01
CA LYS A 318 2.52 2.38 9.53
C LYS A 318 3.03 3.23 8.37
N LEU A 319 2.17 3.56 7.40
CA LEU A 319 2.50 4.44 6.29
C LEU A 319 2.96 5.82 6.79
N LEU A 320 2.26 6.41 7.76
CA LEU A 320 2.68 7.68 8.38
C LEU A 320 4.10 7.60 9.01
N ARG A 321 4.45 6.50 9.68
CA ARG A 321 5.81 6.29 10.22
C ARG A 321 6.88 6.25 9.12
N GLU A 322 6.55 5.67 7.96
CA GLU A 322 7.43 5.65 6.79
C GLU A 322 7.67 7.05 6.22
N TYR A 323 6.70 7.95 6.38
CA TYR A 323 6.80 9.38 6.04
C TYR A 323 7.43 10.23 7.17
N GLY A 324 7.96 9.61 8.23
CA GLY A 324 8.68 10.30 9.31
C GLY A 324 7.78 10.91 10.39
N VAL A 325 6.49 10.61 10.38
CA VAL A 325 5.54 11.03 11.42
C VAL A 325 5.73 10.19 12.69
N ILE A 326 5.74 10.85 13.84
CA ILE A 326 5.67 10.20 15.15
C ILE A 326 4.19 10.04 15.50
N ILE A 327 3.77 8.80 15.77
CA ILE A 327 2.37 8.50 16.06
C ILE A 327 2.04 8.89 17.50
N THR A 328 1.31 9.99 17.66
CA THR A 328 0.79 10.47 18.95
C THR A 328 -0.49 9.73 19.34
N GLU A 329 -0.96 9.92 20.58
CA GLU A 329 -2.24 9.36 21.02
C GLU A 329 -3.41 9.83 20.15
N ALA A 330 -3.43 11.10 19.75
CA ALA A 330 -4.45 11.65 18.86
C ALA A 330 -4.45 10.96 17.49
N LEU A 331 -3.27 10.72 16.90
CA LEU A 331 -3.15 9.97 15.65
C LEU A 331 -3.56 8.49 15.79
N ASN A 332 -3.33 7.87 16.94
CA ASN A 332 -3.80 6.50 17.19
C ASN A 332 -5.33 6.41 17.28
N LYS A 333 -6.02 7.44 17.80
CA LYS A 333 -7.49 7.47 17.91
C LYS A 333 -8.18 7.85 16.60
N ALA A 334 -7.49 8.59 15.73
CA ALA A 334 -8.05 9.14 14.51
C ALA A 334 -8.71 8.11 13.55
N PRO A 335 -8.17 6.89 13.32
CA PRO A 335 -8.85 5.89 12.49
C PRO A 335 -10.23 5.52 13.03
N GLU A 336 -10.37 5.31 14.34
CA GLU A 336 -11.63 4.88 14.94
C GLU A 336 -12.66 6.00 15.00
N ASN A 337 -12.18 7.21 15.26
CA ASN A 337 -12.96 8.43 15.10
C ASN A 337 -13.57 8.51 13.70
N LEU A 338 -12.74 8.35 12.65
CA LEU A 338 -13.20 8.42 11.27
C LEU A 338 -14.15 7.27 10.87
N VAL A 339 -14.01 6.08 11.47
CA VAL A 339 -14.99 4.98 11.29
C VAL A 339 -16.31 5.31 11.97
N GLN A 340 -16.25 5.76 13.23
CA GLN A 340 -17.43 6.16 14.00
C GLN A 340 -18.19 7.29 13.33
N TRP A 341 -17.49 8.22 12.69
CA TRP A 341 -18.08 9.37 11.98
C TRP A 341 -18.46 9.05 10.53
N GLU A 342 -18.40 7.78 10.14
CA GLU A 342 -18.80 7.29 8.83
C GLU A 342 -17.96 7.81 7.64
N PHE A 343 -16.72 8.25 7.86
CA PHE A 343 -15.82 8.61 6.76
C PHE A 343 -15.07 7.38 6.23
N LEU A 344 -14.79 6.43 7.12
CA LEU A 344 -14.08 5.19 6.83
C LEU A 344 -14.95 3.96 7.09
N GLU A 345 -14.64 2.89 6.39
CA GLU A 345 -15.10 1.53 6.68
C GLU A 345 -13.90 0.63 6.98
N ARG A 346 -14.11 -0.38 7.84
CA ARG A 346 -13.09 -1.40 8.12
C ARG A 346 -13.10 -2.45 7.00
N VAL A 347 -11.92 -2.81 6.51
CA VAL A 347 -11.79 -3.92 5.56
C VAL A 347 -12.05 -5.24 6.27
N GLU A 348 -12.89 -6.09 5.68
CA GLU A 348 -13.21 -7.40 6.24
C GLU A 348 -11.96 -8.21 6.61
N ASN A 349 -12.00 -8.87 7.77
CA ASN A 349 -10.91 -9.69 8.32
C ASN A 349 -9.62 -8.92 8.64
N SER A 350 -9.69 -7.60 8.87
CA SER A 350 -8.55 -6.84 9.38
C SER A 350 -8.92 -5.75 10.38
N GLU A 351 -8.10 -5.62 11.43
CA GLU A 351 -8.27 -4.62 12.47
C GLU A 351 -7.65 -3.26 12.10
N PHE A 352 -6.64 -3.25 11.23
CA PHE A 352 -5.81 -2.08 10.97
C PHE A 352 -5.91 -1.53 9.54
N HIS A 353 -6.83 -2.07 8.73
CA HIS A 353 -7.02 -1.66 7.34
C HIS A 353 -8.40 -1.04 7.15
N TYR A 354 -8.38 0.11 6.48
CA TYR A 354 -9.54 0.96 6.30
C TYR A 354 -9.69 1.32 4.83
N LYS A 355 -10.91 1.66 4.43
CA LYS A 355 -11.24 2.25 3.13
C LYS A 355 -12.07 3.50 3.33
N ILE A 356 -11.90 4.46 2.43
CA ILE A 356 -12.75 5.64 2.39
C ILE A 356 -14.13 5.24 1.85
N LYS A 357 -15.19 5.55 2.60
CA LYS A 357 -16.56 5.15 2.22
C LYS A 357 -16.95 5.67 0.84
N VAL A 358 -16.54 6.90 0.48
CA VAL A 358 -16.86 7.55 -0.79
C VAL A 358 -15.63 7.64 -1.69
N LYS A 359 -15.60 6.84 -2.77
CA LYS A 359 -14.42 6.72 -3.65
C LYS A 359 -14.05 8.02 -4.37
N LEU A 360 -15.01 8.89 -4.69
CA LEU A 360 -14.73 10.23 -5.23
C LEU A 360 -13.94 11.11 -4.25
N VAL A 361 -14.25 11.04 -2.95
CA VAL A 361 -13.52 11.79 -1.90
C VAL A 361 -12.08 11.30 -1.81
N ARG A 362 -11.85 9.98 -1.96
CA ARG A 362 -10.50 9.41 -2.03
C ARG A 362 -9.69 9.98 -3.19
N TYR A 363 -10.27 10.05 -4.40
CA TYR A 363 -9.58 10.63 -5.55
C TYR A 363 -9.27 12.11 -5.36
N TRP A 364 -10.21 12.86 -4.80
CA TRP A 364 -10.00 14.26 -4.44
C TRP A 364 -8.86 14.44 -3.43
N LEU A 365 -8.83 13.66 -2.34
CA LEU A 365 -7.74 13.72 -1.35
C LEU A 365 -6.38 13.43 -1.98
N VAL A 366 -6.30 12.41 -2.83
CA VAL A 366 -5.07 12.06 -3.54
C VAL A 366 -4.60 13.18 -4.48
N LYS A 367 -5.54 13.88 -5.13
CA LYS A 367 -5.26 14.96 -6.10
C LYS A 367 -4.89 16.28 -5.41
N ARG A 368 -5.67 16.69 -4.40
CA ARG A 368 -5.57 18.00 -3.74
C ARG A 368 -4.72 18.00 -2.46
N TYR A 369 -4.69 16.89 -1.74
CA TYR A 369 -3.97 16.73 -0.47
C TYR A 369 -3.07 15.48 -0.47
N PRO A 370 -2.08 15.39 -1.37
CA PRO A 370 -1.11 14.30 -1.34
C PRO A 370 -0.52 14.13 0.06
N LEU A 371 -0.35 12.88 0.51
CA LEU A 371 0.06 12.58 1.89
C LEU A 371 1.31 13.35 2.34
N ARG A 372 2.31 13.50 1.45
CA ARG A 372 3.54 14.24 1.76
C ARG A 372 3.30 15.72 2.11
N GLN A 373 2.26 16.34 1.55
CA GLN A 373 1.84 17.69 1.88
C GLN A 373 0.93 17.68 3.11
N ALA A 374 -0.03 16.77 3.18
CA ALA A 374 -0.99 16.68 4.28
C ALA A 374 -0.34 16.50 5.66
N ILE A 375 0.77 15.76 5.75
CA ILE A 375 1.46 15.59 7.04
C ILE A 375 1.90 16.92 7.66
N TRP A 376 2.20 17.95 6.86
CA TRP A 376 2.64 19.26 7.38
C TRP A 376 1.57 20.00 8.18
N ASP A 377 0.30 19.64 8.04
CA ASP A 377 -0.74 20.17 8.91
C ASP A 377 -0.47 19.84 10.39
N LEU A 378 0.26 18.74 10.67
CA LEU A 378 0.58 18.29 12.03
C LEU A 378 1.38 19.32 12.85
N GLU A 379 2.08 20.26 12.20
CA GLU A 379 2.79 21.33 12.90
C GLU A 379 1.82 22.21 13.72
N LYS A 380 0.58 22.35 13.21
CA LYS A 380 -0.45 23.25 13.76
C LYS A 380 -1.38 22.58 14.78
N VAL A 381 -1.09 21.33 15.16
CA VAL A 381 -1.91 20.60 16.15
C VAL A 381 -1.86 21.27 17.52
N ASP A 382 -0.69 21.80 17.89
CA ASP A 382 -0.45 22.40 19.19
C ASP A 382 -0.22 23.90 19.04
N LEU A 383 -1.15 24.69 19.59
CA LEU A 383 -1.10 26.16 19.52
C LEU A 383 0.03 26.74 20.37
N ASP A 384 0.40 26.09 21.47
CA ASP A 384 1.48 26.56 22.34
C ASP A 384 2.84 26.35 21.65
N ALA A 385 3.01 25.21 20.97
CA ALA A 385 4.16 24.97 20.09
C ALA A 385 4.28 26.04 18.99
N CYS A 386 3.16 26.44 18.38
CA CYS A 386 3.15 27.50 17.36
C CYS A 386 3.58 28.86 17.93
N ARG A 387 3.02 29.27 19.09
CA ARG A 387 3.39 30.54 19.74
C ARG A 387 4.85 30.55 20.19
N LEU A 388 5.34 29.42 20.72
CA LEU A 388 6.75 29.29 21.09
C LEU A 388 7.68 29.37 19.88
N PHE A 389 7.26 28.82 18.74
CA PHE A 389 8.02 28.93 17.49
C PHE A 389 8.11 30.38 17.01
N GLU A 390 7.00 31.13 17.00
CA GLU A 390 6.99 32.56 16.66
C GLU A 390 7.93 33.36 17.56
N LEU A 391 7.91 33.10 18.87
CA LEU A 391 8.84 33.71 19.82
C LEU A 391 10.30 33.34 19.53
N ALA A 392 10.58 32.09 19.16
CA ALA A 392 11.92 31.65 18.83
C ALA A 392 12.47 32.37 17.59
N GLU A 393 11.65 32.53 16.55
CA GLU A 393 12.06 33.25 15.34
C GLU A 393 12.32 34.74 15.62
N ASP A 394 11.48 35.40 16.42
CA ASP A 394 11.71 36.80 16.82
C ASP A 394 13.04 36.97 17.58
N ILE A 395 13.37 36.04 18.48
CA ILE A 395 14.64 36.05 19.22
C ILE A 395 15.83 35.82 18.28
N ALA A 396 15.70 34.87 17.34
CA ALA A 396 16.76 34.55 16.38
C ALA A 396 17.08 35.76 15.49
N GLU A 397 16.07 36.45 14.98
CA GLU A 397 16.23 37.61 14.10
C GLU A 397 16.76 38.85 14.84
N ASN A 398 16.28 39.11 16.06
CA ASN A 398 16.56 40.37 16.75
C ASN A 398 17.73 40.32 17.74
N ARG A 399 18.15 39.13 18.21
CA ARG A 399 19.09 39.01 19.34
C ARG A 399 20.34 38.17 19.08
N ASN A 400 20.48 37.51 17.92
CA ASN A 400 21.62 36.63 17.60
C ASN A 400 21.93 35.60 18.71
N LEU A 401 20.90 35.12 19.42
CA LEU A 401 21.03 34.11 20.47
C LEU A 401 20.71 32.72 19.91
N SER A 402 21.38 31.68 20.41
CA SER A 402 21.06 30.30 20.07
C SER A 402 19.68 29.93 20.61
N THR A 403 18.78 29.51 19.73
CA THR A 403 17.39 29.14 20.01
C THR A 403 17.20 27.63 20.11
N SER A 404 18.27 26.84 20.04
CA SER A 404 18.23 25.38 20.00
C SER A 404 17.48 24.76 21.20
N TYR A 405 17.60 25.35 22.39
CA TYR A 405 16.84 24.92 23.57
C TYR A 405 15.32 25.12 23.39
N ILE A 406 14.89 26.23 22.79
CA ILE A 406 13.47 26.51 22.53
C ILE A 406 12.93 25.54 21.48
N TYR A 407 13.72 25.27 20.43
CA TYR A 407 13.39 24.25 19.44
C TYR A 407 13.27 22.84 20.06
N GLU A 408 14.13 22.47 21.01
CA GLU A 408 13.99 21.20 21.74
C GLU A 408 12.67 21.15 22.54
N GLN A 409 12.29 22.24 23.21
CA GLN A 409 11.01 22.33 23.92
C GLN A 409 9.81 22.19 22.97
N ILE A 410 9.84 22.88 21.82
CA ILE A 410 8.78 22.77 20.81
C ILE A 410 8.66 21.32 20.31
N SER A 411 9.80 20.64 20.08
CA SER A 411 9.80 19.23 19.67
C SER A 411 9.27 18.26 20.74
N GLN A 412 9.27 18.64 22.02
CA GLN A 412 8.67 17.85 23.09
C GLN A 412 7.15 18.03 23.15
N ILE A 413 6.68 19.27 22.97
CA ILE A 413 5.25 19.61 22.94
C ILE A 413 4.60 19.02 21.68
N ASN A 414 5.16 19.33 20.51
CA ASN A 414 4.73 18.79 19.23
C ASN A 414 5.89 18.03 18.56
N PRO A 415 5.97 16.69 18.71
CA PRO A 415 7.01 15.91 18.06
C PRO A 415 6.92 15.94 16.53
N ASN A 416 5.79 16.33 15.95
CA ASN A 416 5.57 16.46 14.50
C ASN A 416 5.70 17.90 13.99
N TYR A 417 6.34 18.79 14.76
CA TYR A 417 6.74 20.11 14.27
C TYR A 417 7.98 19.97 13.36
N PHE A 418 7.76 19.79 12.06
CA PHE A 418 8.82 19.41 11.12
C PHE A 418 9.83 20.53 10.86
N THR A 419 9.39 21.78 10.82
CA THR A 419 10.25 22.95 10.63
C THR A 419 11.30 23.01 11.74
N VAL A 420 10.89 22.75 12.98
CA VAL A 420 11.78 22.63 14.14
C VAL A 420 12.69 21.40 14.03
N LEU A 421 12.20 20.28 13.51
CA LEU A 421 13.04 19.10 13.22
C LEU A 421 14.20 19.44 12.26
N PHE A 422 13.94 20.22 11.20
CA PHE A 422 14.98 20.67 10.27
C PHE A 422 15.97 21.63 10.96
N LYS A 423 15.46 22.65 11.68
CA LYS A 423 16.32 23.60 12.40
C LYS A 423 17.22 22.93 13.44
N LEU A 424 16.69 21.97 14.21
CA LEU A 424 17.51 21.18 15.15
C LEU A 424 18.57 20.34 14.43
N ALA A 425 18.25 19.78 13.26
CA ALA A 425 19.22 19.00 12.48
C ALA A 425 20.40 19.88 12.01
N GLU A 426 20.11 21.11 11.57
CA GLU A 426 21.08 22.13 11.17
C GLU A 426 21.91 22.60 12.38
N ASP A 427 21.27 22.99 13.49
CA ASP A 427 21.96 23.43 14.71
C ASP A 427 22.92 22.35 15.27
N TYR A 428 22.50 21.08 15.28
CA TYR A 428 23.37 19.99 15.73
C TYR A 428 24.52 19.73 14.76
N LEU A 429 24.33 19.97 13.46
CA LEU A 429 25.42 19.86 12.49
C LEU A 429 26.45 20.96 12.70
N ASP A 430 26.00 22.20 12.89
CA ASP A 430 26.86 23.38 13.10
C ASP A 430 27.65 23.29 14.42
N THR A 431 27.01 22.79 15.47
CA THR A 431 27.65 22.52 16.77
C THR A 431 28.50 21.23 16.77
N LYS A 432 28.62 20.55 15.63
CA LYS A 432 29.39 19.30 15.43
C LYS A 432 28.89 18.12 16.27
N ASN A 433 27.64 18.17 16.69
CA ASN A 433 26.94 17.06 17.34
C ASN A 433 26.35 16.10 16.29
N TYR A 434 27.25 15.43 15.56
CA TYR A 434 26.88 14.60 14.40
C TYR A 434 25.98 13.40 14.75
N GLN A 435 25.95 12.96 16.01
CA GLN A 435 25.06 11.87 16.43
C GLN A 435 23.61 12.33 16.41
N GLN A 436 23.31 13.44 17.10
CA GLN A 436 21.96 13.99 17.14
C GLN A 436 21.56 14.56 15.77
N ALA A 437 22.47 15.23 15.06
CA ALA A 437 22.22 15.71 13.70
C ALA A 437 21.78 14.55 12.78
N LEU A 438 22.48 13.41 12.80
CA LEU A 438 22.14 12.28 11.93
C LEU A 438 20.78 11.66 12.29
N GLU A 439 20.45 11.61 13.59
CA GLU A 439 19.13 11.15 14.04
C GLU A 439 18.01 12.05 13.50
N LYS A 440 18.16 13.37 13.63
CA LYS A 440 17.19 14.34 13.12
C LYS A 440 17.10 14.29 11.58
N TYR A 441 18.24 14.28 10.87
CA TYR A 441 18.25 14.17 9.41
C TYR A 441 17.69 12.85 8.89
N ASN A 442 17.91 11.71 9.56
CA ASN A 442 17.29 10.43 9.17
C ASN A 442 15.76 10.53 9.16
N ARG A 443 15.18 11.23 10.14
CA ARG A 443 13.74 11.47 10.20
C ARG A 443 13.31 12.52 9.17
N ALA A 444 14.02 13.63 9.08
CA ALA A 444 13.75 14.71 8.13
C ALA A 444 13.77 14.21 6.67
N TYR A 445 14.66 13.27 6.35
CA TYR A 445 14.75 12.63 5.04
C TYR A 445 13.48 11.84 4.67
N LYS A 446 12.78 11.27 5.65
CA LYS A 446 11.49 10.60 5.40
C LYS A 446 10.37 11.61 5.08
N VAL A 447 10.37 12.74 5.80
CA VAL A 447 9.40 13.83 5.67
C VAL A 447 9.56 14.53 4.32
N GLU A 448 10.76 15.04 4.05
CA GLU A 448 11.08 15.77 2.83
C GLU A 448 12.53 15.48 2.39
N PRO A 449 12.73 14.44 1.54
CA PRO A 449 14.05 14.02 1.12
C PRO A 449 14.87 15.13 0.45
N THR A 450 14.25 15.95 -0.40
CA THR A 450 14.92 17.00 -1.17
C THR A 450 15.56 18.04 -0.27
N ARG A 451 14.84 18.51 0.75
CA ARG A 451 15.34 19.49 1.72
C ARG A 451 16.40 18.89 2.64
N ALA A 452 16.22 17.64 3.07
CA ALA A 452 17.13 16.99 4.03
C ALA A 452 18.43 16.45 3.41
N TYR A 453 18.50 16.26 2.09
CA TYR A 453 19.55 15.46 1.44
C TYR A 453 20.97 15.97 1.71
N GLU A 454 21.22 17.27 1.52
CA GLU A 454 22.56 17.84 1.65
C GLU A 454 23.08 17.74 3.10
N GLY A 455 22.29 18.21 4.06
CA GLY A 455 22.63 18.13 5.48
C GLY A 455 22.78 16.69 5.97
N TYR A 456 21.96 15.75 5.47
CA TYR A 456 22.08 14.33 5.76
C TYR A 456 23.43 13.75 5.29
N GLU A 457 23.79 13.97 4.03
CA GLU A 457 25.03 13.42 3.45
C GLU A 457 26.28 14.04 4.09
N LEU A 458 26.27 15.35 4.36
CA LEU A 458 27.34 16.04 5.09
C LEU A 458 27.53 15.44 6.48
N THR A 459 26.44 15.31 7.25
CA THR A 459 26.47 14.73 8.59
C THR A 459 26.99 13.28 8.56
N ARG A 460 26.51 12.47 7.62
CA ARG A 460 26.94 11.07 7.44
C ARG A 460 28.43 10.97 7.15
N LYS A 461 28.94 11.82 6.27
CA LYS A 461 30.36 11.87 5.88
C LYS A 461 31.26 12.26 7.04
N GLU A 462 30.92 13.32 7.78
CA GLU A 462 31.72 13.75 8.93
C GLU A 462 31.70 12.73 10.08
N LYS A 463 30.54 12.12 10.35
CA LYS A 463 30.45 11.01 11.32
C LYS A 463 31.31 9.82 10.91
N TYR A 464 31.26 9.42 9.64
CA TYR A 464 32.11 8.34 9.11
C TYR A 464 33.60 8.68 9.23
N LYS A 465 34.00 9.92 8.92
CA LYS A 465 35.38 10.39 9.04
C LYS A 465 35.89 10.32 10.49
N ILE A 466 35.07 10.70 11.47
CA ILE A 466 35.40 10.59 12.90
C ILE A 466 35.52 9.12 13.32
N TRP A 467 34.56 8.28 12.91
CA TRP A 467 34.59 6.85 13.18
C TRP A 467 35.84 6.20 12.58
N TRP A 468 36.16 6.51 11.32
CA TRP A 468 37.35 6.03 10.63
C TRP A 468 38.62 6.45 11.35
N ASN A 469 38.74 7.72 11.74
CA ASN A 469 39.92 8.21 12.46
C ASN A 469 40.12 7.53 13.83
N LYS A 470 39.04 7.22 14.56
CA LYS A 470 39.12 6.48 15.82
C LYS A 470 39.51 5.01 15.63
N ASN A 471 39.04 4.38 14.56
CA ASN A 471 39.20 2.93 14.32
C ASN A 471 40.31 2.57 13.33
N ARG A 472 41.00 3.53 12.70
CA ARG A 472 42.02 3.24 11.68
C ARG A 472 43.16 2.37 12.21
N LEU A 473 43.61 2.62 13.45
CA LEU A 473 44.71 1.88 14.06
C LEU A 473 44.28 0.46 14.44
N THR A 474 43.08 0.31 14.99
CA THR A 474 42.53 -1.02 15.33
C THR A 474 42.29 -1.84 14.06
N LEU A 475 41.78 -1.24 12.99
CA LEU A 475 41.61 -1.89 11.69
C LEU A 475 42.96 -2.25 11.02
N ALA A 476 43.98 -1.39 11.12
CA ALA A 476 45.32 -1.68 10.63
C ALA A 476 46.01 -2.80 11.44
N LEU A 477 45.82 -2.84 12.76
CA LEU A 477 46.31 -3.93 13.60
C LEU A 477 45.60 -5.25 13.26
N LEU A 478 44.28 -5.19 13.01
CA LEU A 478 43.50 -6.36 12.58
C LEU A 478 44.00 -6.87 11.22
N SER A 479 44.30 -5.99 10.26
CA SER A 479 44.80 -6.42 8.95
C SER A 479 46.20 -7.02 9.03
N VAL A 480 47.09 -6.46 9.85
CA VAL A 480 48.42 -7.04 10.13
C VAL A 480 48.27 -8.41 10.79
N PHE A 481 47.38 -8.55 11.78
CA PHE A 481 47.11 -9.82 12.45
C PHE A 481 46.55 -10.89 11.49
N LEU A 482 45.64 -10.51 10.58
CA LEU A 482 45.16 -11.42 9.55
C LEU A 482 46.27 -11.82 8.57
N LEU A 483 47.18 -10.90 8.25
CA LEU A 483 48.34 -11.18 7.40
C LEU A 483 49.31 -12.15 8.10
N THR A 484 49.56 -12.00 9.40
CA THR A 484 50.41 -12.93 10.15
C THR A 484 49.80 -14.32 10.22
N ILE A 485 48.48 -14.45 10.40
CA ILE A 485 47.77 -15.73 10.29
C ILE A 485 47.94 -16.34 8.90
N SER A 486 47.82 -15.54 7.83
CA SER A 486 48.03 -16.05 6.47
C SER A 486 49.46 -16.55 6.24
N VAL A 487 50.47 -15.82 6.74
CA VAL A 487 51.88 -16.22 6.62
C VAL A 487 52.16 -17.50 7.41
N THR A 488 51.61 -17.65 8.62
CA THR A 488 51.81 -18.88 9.41
C THR A 488 51.17 -20.10 8.76
N ILE A 489 49.98 -19.95 8.16
CA ILE A 489 49.34 -21.03 7.38
C ILE A 489 50.22 -21.41 6.18
N ASN A 490 50.75 -20.44 5.44
CA ASN A 490 51.62 -20.71 4.28
C ASN A 490 52.94 -21.39 4.69
N LEU A 491 53.56 -20.96 5.79
CA LEU A 491 54.75 -21.62 6.34
C LEU A 491 54.47 -23.05 6.78
N PHE A 492 53.29 -23.30 7.36
CA PHE A 492 52.85 -24.64 7.71
C PHE A 492 52.64 -25.52 6.47
N GLN A 493 52.00 -25.02 5.41
CA GLN A 493 51.87 -25.76 4.15
C GLN A 493 53.24 -26.05 3.51
N LEU A 494 54.16 -25.09 3.55
CA LEU A 494 55.51 -25.28 3.03
C LEU A 494 56.27 -26.39 3.78
N SER A 495 56.13 -26.47 5.11
CA SER A 495 56.76 -27.52 5.91
C SER A 495 56.20 -28.91 5.59
N GLN A 496 54.90 -29.02 5.32
CA GLN A 496 54.26 -30.27 4.85
C GLN A 496 54.84 -30.71 3.48
N VAL A 497 54.97 -29.78 2.53
CA VAL A 497 55.54 -30.06 1.20
C VAL A 497 57.01 -30.48 1.29
N GLN A 498 57.81 -29.81 2.13
CA GLN A 498 59.21 -30.19 2.34
C GLN A 498 59.35 -31.61 2.92
N THR A 499 58.45 -31.99 3.84
CA THR A 499 58.42 -33.33 4.42
C THR A 499 58.10 -34.38 3.36
N GLN A 500 57.06 -34.15 2.54
CA GLN A 500 56.72 -35.03 1.42
C GLN A 500 57.85 -35.14 0.38
N LEU A 501 58.55 -34.05 0.11
CA LEU A 501 59.70 -34.05 -0.81
C LEU A 501 60.84 -34.91 -0.27
N LYS A 502 61.11 -34.85 1.05
CA LYS A 502 62.13 -35.67 1.71
C LYS A 502 61.78 -37.16 1.60
N GLU A 503 60.52 -37.54 1.86
CA GLU A 503 60.05 -38.91 1.70
C GLU A 503 60.15 -39.40 0.24
N LYS A 504 59.72 -38.58 -0.73
CA LYS A 504 59.84 -38.92 -2.16
C LYS A 504 61.29 -39.09 -2.59
N LYS A 505 62.21 -38.25 -2.11
CA LYS A 505 63.65 -38.39 -2.39
C LYS A 505 64.22 -39.67 -1.78
N ALA A 506 63.80 -40.05 -0.57
CA ALA A 506 64.20 -41.32 0.04
C ALA A 506 63.72 -42.53 -0.77
N ARG A 507 62.44 -42.55 -1.16
CA ARG A 507 61.89 -43.59 -2.06
C ARG A 507 62.58 -43.65 -3.41
N LEU A 508 62.99 -42.51 -3.96
CA LEU A 508 63.74 -42.47 -5.23
C LEU A 508 65.13 -43.08 -5.08
N ALA A 509 65.79 -42.88 -3.94
CA ALA A 509 67.08 -43.52 -3.63
C ALA A 509 66.92 -45.04 -3.54
N GLU A 510 65.92 -45.51 -2.80
CA GLU A 510 65.59 -46.94 -2.67
C GLU A 510 65.25 -47.57 -4.05
N LEU A 511 64.48 -46.88 -4.88
CA LEU A 511 64.19 -47.31 -6.26
C LEU A 511 65.43 -47.39 -7.15
N LYS A 512 66.43 -46.53 -6.94
CA LYS A 512 67.70 -46.59 -7.68
C LYS A 512 68.51 -47.82 -7.26
N GLU A 513 68.60 -48.11 -5.97
CA GLU A 513 69.24 -49.32 -5.47
C GLU A 513 68.54 -50.59 -6.01
N LEU A 514 67.21 -50.65 -5.94
CA LEU A 514 66.42 -51.75 -6.50
C LEU A 514 66.57 -51.90 -8.02
N LYS A 515 66.78 -50.80 -8.76
CA LYS A 515 67.09 -50.84 -10.19
C LYS A 515 68.47 -51.42 -10.47
N GLU A 516 69.48 -51.04 -9.69
CA GLU A 516 70.83 -51.58 -9.82
C GLU A 516 70.89 -53.07 -9.43
N GLU A 517 70.14 -53.46 -8.40
CA GLU A 517 69.99 -54.87 -8.00
C GLU A 517 69.27 -55.69 -9.08
N ASN A 518 68.15 -55.19 -9.63
CA ASN A 518 67.49 -55.81 -10.78
C ASN A 518 68.42 -55.89 -12.00
N ALA A 519 69.25 -54.88 -12.27
CA ALA A 519 70.21 -54.92 -13.37
C ALA A 519 71.28 -56.02 -13.17
N ARG A 520 71.65 -56.32 -11.91
CA ARG A 520 72.51 -57.46 -11.58
C ARG A 520 71.80 -58.80 -11.78
N LEU A 521 70.56 -58.92 -11.31
CA LEU A 521 69.75 -60.15 -11.44
C LEU A 521 69.41 -60.46 -12.91
N THR A 522 69.13 -59.44 -13.73
CA THR A 522 68.84 -59.58 -15.17
C THR A 522 70.03 -60.10 -15.98
N LYS A 523 71.26 -60.02 -15.47
CA LYS A 523 72.47 -60.53 -16.15
C LYS A 523 72.70 -62.05 -16.02
N GLN A 524 71.93 -62.76 -15.18
CA GLN A 524 72.14 -64.19 -14.89
C GLN A 524 71.10 -65.15 -15.49
N VAL A 525 70.10 -64.71 -16.27
CA VAL A 525 69.09 -65.61 -16.85
C VAL A 525 68.71 -65.19 -18.29
N ARG A 526 68.74 -66.14 -19.25
CA ARG A 526 68.31 -65.97 -20.66
C ARG A 526 66.86 -66.45 -20.87
N VAL A 527 66.06 -65.50 -21.34
CA VAL A 527 64.74 -65.54 -22.02
C VAL A 527 63.55 -66.18 -21.28
N PHE A 528 62.66 -65.30 -20.79
CA PHE A 528 61.20 -65.35 -20.97
C PHE A 528 60.68 -63.89 -21.04
N ALA A 529 59.89 -63.54 -22.05
CA ALA A 529 58.91 -62.44 -21.96
C ALA A 529 57.58 -63.05 -21.50
N PRO A 530 56.63 -62.35 -20.81
CA PRO A 530 56.33 -60.90 -20.80
C PRO A 530 56.11 -60.32 -19.36
N THR A 531 55.84 -59.03 -19.12
CA THR A 531 54.47 -58.43 -19.09
C THR A 531 54.51 -56.88 -19.06
N PRO A 532 53.55 -56.19 -19.72
CA PRO A 532 53.33 -54.75 -19.53
C PRO A 532 52.81 -54.47 -18.13
N ILE A 533 53.13 -53.29 -17.57
CA ILE A 533 52.42 -52.78 -16.40
C ILE A 533 50.96 -52.58 -16.82
N GLN A 534 50.14 -53.54 -16.38
CA GLN A 534 48.70 -53.50 -16.39
C GLN A 534 48.23 -52.32 -15.55
N SER A 535 47.74 -51.28 -16.22
CA SER A 535 46.66 -50.50 -15.64
C SER A 535 45.45 -51.44 -15.50
N LYS A 536 44.93 -51.63 -14.28
CA LYS A 536 43.60 -52.26 -14.10
C LYS A 536 42.45 -51.31 -14.45
N SER A 537 42.74 -50.04 -14.77
CA SER A 537 41.68 -49.10 -15.15
C SER A 537 41.32 -49.29 -16.62
N THR A 538 40.03 -49.51 -16.86
CA THR A 538 39.41 -49.48 -18.18
C THR A 538 38.58 -48.22 -18.27
N ASN A 539 38.57 -47.56 -19.41
CA ASN A 539 37.85 -46.30 -19.64
C ASN A 539 36.99 -46.35 -20.91
N ALA A 540 36.84 -47.53 -21.51
CA ALA A 540 35.96 -47.76 -22.64
C ALA A 540 35.46 -49.21 -22.67
N THR A 541 34.35 -49.42 -23.37
CA THR A 541 33.73 -50.72 -23.61
C THR A 541 33.62 -50.94 -25.11
N ILE A 542 33.97 -52.14 -25.58
CA ILE A 542 33.74 -52.50 -26.98
C ILE A 542 32.24 -52.75 -27.19
N VAL A 543 31.68 -52.17 -28.25
CA VAL A 543 30.25 -52.21 -28.58
C VAL A 543 30.04 -52.68 -30.02
N GLY A 544 28.87 -53.26 -30.32
CA GLY A 544 28.54 -53.74 -31.66
C GLY A 544 27.65 -54.98 -31.62
N ASN A 545 27.38 -55.53 -32.81
CA ASN A 545 26.55 -56.74 -32.96
C ASN A 545 27.22 -57.98 -32.32
N PRO A 546 26.45 -58.96 -31.82
CA PRO A 546 27.00 -60.17 -31.21
C PRO A 546 27.89 -60.92 -32.22
N GLY A 547 29.20 -60.97 -31.96
CA GLY A 547 30.17 -61.57 -32.86
C GLY A 547 31.59 -61.15 -32.54
N LYS A 548 32.57 -61.80 -33.18
CA LYS A 548 33.98 -61.48 -33.04
C LYS A 548 34.35 -60.18 -33.78
N THR A 549 34.99 -59.25 -33.11
CA THR A 549 35.55 -58.02 -33.69
C THR A 549 37.07 -58.14 -33.81
N ASN A 550 37.62 -57.83 -34.98
CA ASN A 550 39.06 -57.87 -35.21
C ASN A 550 39.73 -56.61 -34.65
N ILE A 551 40.69 -56.79 -33.75
CA ILE A 551 41.62 -55.77 -33.27
C ILE A 551 42.87 -55.84 -34.15
N ARG A 552 43.26 -54.72 -34.75
CA ARG A 552 44.25 -54.69 -35.84
C ARG A 552 45.59 -54.14 -35.39
N SER A 553 46.66 -54.42 -36.14
CA SER A 553 47.99 -53.91 -35.84
C SER A 553 48.18 -52.40 -36.10
N GLY A 554 47.27 -51.76 -36.85
CA GLY A 554 47.29 -50.34 -37.18
C GLY A 554 45.89 -49.75 -37.45
N PRO A 555 45.76 -48.42 -37.56
CA PRO A 555 44.47 -47.73 -37.71
C PRO A 555 43.94 -47.83 -39.15
N GLY A 556 43.26 -48.93 -39.47
CA GLY A 556 42.67 -49.15 -40.80
C GLY A 556 42.35 -50.63 -41.07
N LEU A 557 41.53 -50.91 -42.08
CA LEU A 557 41.12 -52.28 -42.43
C LEU A 557 42.20 -53.06 -43.21
N GLU A 558 43.18 -52.36 -43.76
CA GLU A 558 44.36 -52.86 -44.45
C GLU A 558 45.37 -53.51 -43.50
N TYR A 559 45.35 -53.15 -42.23
CA TYR A 559 46.25 -53.72 -41.23
C TYR A 559 45.76 -55.09 -40.76
N ALA A 560 46.69 -56.04 -40.63
CA ALA A 560 46.38 -57.41 -40.25
C ALA A 560 45.70 -57.50 -38.86
N PRO A 561 44.69 -58.38 -38.68
CA PRO A 561 44.15 -58.68 -37.37
C PRO A 561 45.22 -59.27 -36.43
N ARG A 562 45.30 -58.74 -35.22
CA ARG A 562 46.25 -59.14 -34.17
C ARG A 562 45.57 -59.78 -32.97
N HIS A 563 44.33 -59.38 -32.68
CA HIS A 563 43.54 -59.92 -31.57
C HIS A 563 42.04 -59.94 -31.93
N ILE A 564 41.25 -60.69 -31.17
CA ILE A 564 39.80 -60.75 -31.31
C ILE A 564 39.20 -60.22 -30.02
N ALA A 565 38.18 -59.37 -30.14
CA ALA A 565 37.43 -58.83 -29.03
C ALA A 565 35.94 -59.07 -29.20
N TYR A 566 35.21 -59.04 -28.09
CA TYR A 566 33.77 -59.24 -28.06
C TYR A 566 33.08 -57.97 -27.51
N PRO A 567 31.86 -57.66 -27.97
CA PRO A 567 31.05 -56.62 -27.35
C PRO A 567 30.90 -56.88 -25.84
N GLY A 568 31.13 -55.85 -25.03
CA GLY A 568 31.18 -55.93 -23.57
C GLY A 568 32.59 -55.98 -22.98
N ASP A 569 33.62 -56.25 -23.79
CA ASP A 569 35.01 -56.24 -23.32
C ASP A 569 35.39 -54.84 -22.83
N ARG A 570 35.93 -54.78 -21.61
CA ARG A 570 36.43 -53.56 -20.98
C ARG A 570 37.89 -53.34 -21.35
N VAL A 571 38.18 -52.18 -21.92
CA VAL A 571 39.49 -51.83 -22.46
C VAL A 571 39.94 -50.45 -22.00
N GLN A 572 41.24 -50.20 -22.09
CA GLN A 572 41.82 -48.88 -21.91
C GLN A 572 42.15 -48.29 -23.27
N VAL A 573 41.61 -47.11 -23.57
CA VAL A 573 42.05 -46.29 -24.71
C VAL A 573 43.39 -45.66 -24.35
N ILE A 574 44.40 -45.94 -25.17
CA ILE A 574 45.77 -45.43 -24.99
C ILE A 574 46.06 -44.31 -25.98
N GLU A 575 45.54 -44.42 -27.20
CA GLU A 575 45.87 -43.50 -28.30
C GLU A 575 44.69 -43.40 -29.28
N SER A 576 44.62 -42.31 -30.04
CA SER A 576 43.66 -42.13 -31.13
C SER A 576 44.35 -41.68 -32.40
N ALA A 577 43.94 -42.22 -33.54
CA ALA A 577 44.42 -41.85 -34.86
C ALA A 577 43.27 -41.84 -35.87
N ARG A 578 43.54 -41.41 -37.10
CA ARG A 578 42.60 -41.52 -38.22
C ARG A 578 43.23 -42.35 -39.33
N ASN A 579 42.42 -43.17 -40.01
CA ASN A 579 42.89 -43.94 -41.17
C ASN A 579 42.96 -43.06 -42.43
N SER A 580 43.33 -43.66 -43.58
CA SER A 580 43.38 -42.99 -44.88
C SER A 580 42.05 -42.35 -45.31
N ASP A 581 40.92 -42.89 -44.85
CA ASP A 581 39.56 -42.36 -45.12
C ASP A 581 39.11 -41.31 -44.08
N ASN A 582 40.03 -40.84 -43.24
CA ASN A 582 39.80 -39.86 -42.19
C ASN A 582 38.79 -40.30 -41.09
N LEU A 583 38.53 -41.61 -40.96
CA LEU A 583 37.66 -42.17 -39.91
C LEU A 583 38.44 -42.39 -38.61
N PRO A 584 37.82 -42.20 -37.43
CA PRO A 584 38.51 -42.34 -36.14
C PRO A 584 38.78 -43.80 -35.78
N TRP A 585 40.01 -44.06 -35.34
CA TRP A 585 40.48 -45.33 -34.80
C TRP A 585 41.16 -45.11 -33.45
N TYR A 586 40.99 -46.06 -32.54
CA TYR A 586 41.55 -46.00 -31.19
C TYR A 586 42.47 -47.17 -30.94
N LYS A 587 43.66 -46.89 -30.42
CA LYS A 587 44.54 -47.91 -29.88
C LYS A 587 44.08 -48.25 -28.48
N ILE A 588 43.73 -49.51 -28.28
CA ILE A 588 43.18 -50.04 -27.05
C ILE A 588 44.05 -51.13 -26.47
N TYR A 589 44.01 -51.27 -25.15
CA TYR A 589 44.68 -52.31 -24.39
C TYR A 589 43.67 -53.08 -23.54
N PHE A 590 43.83 -54.40 -23.52
CA PHE A 590 43.00 -55.33 -22.77
C PHE A 590 43.73 -55.70 -21.47
N PRO A 591 43.35 -55.16 -20.31
CA PRO A 591 44.08 -55.43 -19.07
C PRO A 591 44.11 -56.90 -18.68
N GLN A 592 43.08 -57.67 -19.06
CA GLN A 592 42.96 -59.09 -18.73
C GLN A 592 43.88 -59.97 -19.58
N SER A 593 43.95 -59.76 -20.89
CA SER A 593 44.77 -60.57 -21.79
C SER A 593 46.17 -59.98 -22.02
N GLY A 594 46.37 -58.70 -21.69
CA GLY A 594 47.58 -57.94 -22.02
C GLY A 594 47.72 -57.62 -23.51
N ALA A 595 46.72 -57.96 -24.33
CA ALA A 595 46.73 -57.67 -25.76
C ALA A 595 46.52 -56.18 -26.02
N ASP A 596 47.08 -55.67 -27.11
CA ASP A 596 46.86 -54.31 -27.61
C ASP A 596 46.60 -54.31 -29.12
N GLY A 597 45.94 -53.26 -29.59
CA GLY A 597 45.82 -52.96 -31.00
C GLY A 597 44.73 -51.95 -31.30
N TRP A 598 44.39 -51.80 -32.57
CA TRP A 598 43.54 -50.73 -33.07
C TRP A 598 42.13 -51.23 -33.38
N ILE A 599 41.12 -50.45 -32.97
CA ILE A 599 39.70 -50.67 -33.25
C ILE A 599 39.08 -49.41 -33.86
N ALA A 600 38.10 -49.60 -34.75
CA ALA A 600 37.33 -48.50 -35.33
C ALA A 600 36.47 -47.82 -34.26
N GLY A 601 36.38 -46.50 -34.29
CA GLY A 601 35.72 -45.71 -33.24
C GLY A 601 34.24 -45.98 -33.05
N ASN A 602 33.54 -46.44 -34.09
CA ASN A 602 32.13 -46.82 -34.01
C ASN A 602 31.88 -48.14 -33.25
N LEU A 603 32.93 -48.92 -32.98
CA LEU A 603 32.85 -50.17 -32.21
C LEU A 603 33.35 -49.98 -30.77
N LEU A 604 33.48 -48.74 -30.31
CA LEU A 604 34.02 -48.39 -29.01
C LEU A 604 33.19 -47.30 -28.33
N SER A 605 32.72 -47.57 -27.11
CA SER A 605 32.04 -46.60 -26.24
C SER A 605 32.98 -46.16 -25.13
N ILE A 606 33.41 -44.89 -25.15
CA ILE A 606 34.30 -44.30 -24.14
C ILE A 606 33.45 -43.81 -22.95
N ASP A 607 33.92 -44.04 -21.72
CA ASP A 607 33.21 -43.64 -20.51
C ASP A 607 33.17 -42.10 -20.36
N PRO A 608 32.09 -41.50 -19.81
CA PRO A 608 31.99 -40.05 -19.62
C PRO A 608 33.02 -39.48 -18.62
N ILE A 609 33.61 -38.33 -18.95
CA ILE A 609 34.55 -37.62 -18.07
C ILE A 609 33.76 -36.90 -16.96
N THR A 610 33.80 -37.42 -15.74
CA THR A 610 33.24 -36.73 -14.55
C THR A 610 34.36 -36.28 -13.62
N ASN A 611 34.35 -35.02 -13.20
CA ASN A 611 35.39 -34.40 -12.34
C ASN A 611 34.86 -33.83 -11.02
N ALA A 612 33.57 -34.00 -10.72
CA ALA A 612 32.99 -33.62 -9.44
C ALA A 612 31.93 -34.63 -8.97
N LYS A 613 31.67 -34.63 -7.66
CA LYS A 613 30.67 -35.48 -7.01
C LYS A 613 29.66 -34.61 -6.26
N VAL A 614 28.38 -34.90 -6.41
CA VAL A 614 27.30 -34.24 -5.67
C VAL A 614 27.39 -34.61 -4.19
N SER A 615 27.40 -33.60 -3.32
CA SER A 615 27.66 -33.70 -1.88
C SER A 615 26.54 -33.07 -1.03
N GLY A 616 26.73 -33.06 0.29
CA GLY A 616 25.76 -32.55 1.26
C GLY A 616 24.79 -33.62 1.77
N THR A 617 23.64 -33.20 2.28
CA THR A 617 22.63 -34.09 2.87
C THR A 617 22.19 -35.16 1.86
N PRO A 618 22.07 -36.44 2.26
CA PRO A 618 21.54 -37.49 1.40
C PRO A 618 20.18 -37.11 0.82
N GLY A 619 19.99 -37.33 -0.48
CA GLY A 619 18.73 -37.05 -1.17
C GLY A 619 18.93 -36.41 -2.54
N THR A 620 17.85 -35.83 -3.05
CA THR A 620 17.80 -35.19 -4.37
C THR A 620 18.17 -33.72 -4.28
N LYS A 621 18.99 -33.24 -5.22
CA LYS A 621 19.38 -31.85 -5.43
C LYS A 621 18.84 -31.36 -6.77
N ASN A 622 18.51 -30.07 -6.82
CA ASN A 622 17.94 -29.46 -8.02
C ASN A 622 19.04 -28.88 -8.91
N LEU A 623 18.98 -29.20 -10.20
CA LEU A 623 19.68 -28.47 -11.26
C LEU A 623 18.76 -27.36 -11.77
N ARG A 624 19.24 -26.12 -11.82
CA ARG A 624 18.45 -24.94 -12.21
C ARG A 624 18.87 -24.37 -13.56
N SER A 625 17.98 -23.63 -14.21
CA SER A 625 18.27 -22.99 -15.52
C SER A 625 19.29 -21.84 -15.42
N GLY A 626 19.50 -21.26 -14.24
CA GLY A 626 20.46 -20.19 -13.98
C GLY A 626 21.06 -20.25 -12.57
N ALA A 627 22.11 -19.45 -12.34
CA ALA A 627 22.80 -19.34 -11.06
C ALA A 627 21.94 -18.56 -10.03
N GLY A 628 21.25 -19.29 -9.16
CA GLY A 628 20.41 -18.73 -8.09
C GLY A 628 19.14 -19.53 -7.84
N THR A 629 18.55 -19.39 -6.65
CA THR A 629 17.36 -20.16 -6.23
C THR A 629 16.06 -19.71 -6.91
N PHE A 630 16.04 -18.52 -7.53
CA PHE A 630 14.88 -17.97 -8.25
C PHE A 630 14.69 -18.58 -9.65
N TYR A 631 15.70 -19.24 -10.20
CA TYR A 631 15.61 -19.89 -11.52
C TYR A 631 14.90 -21.25 -11.42
N GLY A 632 14.09 -21.57 -12.44
CA GLY A 632 13.35 -22.83 -12.52
C GLY A 632 14.24 -24.07 -12.51
N VAL A 633 13.71 -25.18 -12.00
CA VAL A 633 14.40 -26.48 -11.95
C VAL A 633 14.32 -27.14 -13.32
N VAL A 634 15.47 -27.45 -13.92
CA VAL A 634 15.61 -28.12 -15.23
C VAL A 634 15.92 -29.61 -15.11
N GLY A 635 16.25 -30.07 -13.91
CA GLY A 635 16.46 -31.48 -13.62
C GLY A 635 16.90 -31.69 -12.18
N THR A 636 17.20 -32.93 -11.84
CA THR A 636 17.65 -33.29 -10.49
C THR A 636 18.81 -34.28 -10.54
N VAL A 637 19.62 -34.25 -9.49
CA VAL A 637 20.75 -35.17 -9.25
C VAL A 637 20.68 -35.67 -7.80
N ARG A 638 21.26 -36.81 -7.50
CA ARG A 638 21.30 -37.37 -6.14
C ARG A 638 22.67 -37.16 -5.50
N THR A 639 22.70 -37.02 -4.18
CA THR A 639 23.94 -37.05 -3.42
C THR A 639 24.69 -38.34 -3.71
N GLY A 640 25.92 -38.23 -4.19
CA GLY A 640 26.71 -39.36 -4.67
C GLY A 640 26.95 -39.37 -6.18
N ASP A 641 26.08 -38.74 -6.96
CA ASP A 641 26.19 -38.71 -8.42
C ASP A 641 27.47 -38.02 -8.87
N ARG A 642 28.06 -38.51 -9.96
CA ARG A 642 29.23 -37.88 -10.57
C ARG A 642 28.79 -37.00 -11.73
N VAL A 643 29.31 -35.78 -11.75
CA VAL A 643 28.98 -34.75 -12.74
C VAL A 643 30.26 -34.16 -13.33
N GLN A 644 30.12 -33.53 -14.49
CA GLN A 644 31.19 -32.74 -15.11
C GLN A 644 30.92 -31.26 -14.86
N ILE A 645 31.86 -30.55 -14.26
CA ILE A 645 31.81 -29.09 -14.14
C ILE A 645 32.16 -28.47 -15.50
N LEU A 646 31.27 -27.60 -15.99
CA LEU A 646 31.40 -26.87 -17.25
C LEU A 646 31.76 -25.39 -17.06
N GLY A 647 31.50 -24.81 -15.87
CA GLY A 647 31.80 -23.42 -15.55
C GLY A 647 31.20 -22.97 -14.22
N SER A 648 31.40 -21.70 -13.84
CA SER A 648 30.90 -21.11 -12.60
C SER A 648 30.38 -19.68 -12.77
N SER A 649 29.48 -19.25 -11.89
CA SER A 649 28.92 -17.89 -11.83
C SER A 649 28.45 -17.55 -10.40
N TYR A 650 28.14 -16.29 -10.13
CA TYR A 650 27.55 -15.82 -8.87
C TYR A 650 26.09 -15.39 -9.07
N ASP A 651 25.26 -15.52 -8.03
CA ASP A 651 23.89 -14.99 -8.01
C ASP A 651 23.83 -13.53 -7.51
N ARG A 652 22.63 -12.92 -7.47
CA ARG A 652 22.42 -11.52 -7.03
C ARG A 652 22.84 -11.26 -5.58
N GLY A 653 22.92 -12.31 -4.75
CA GLY A 653 23.39 -12.24 -3.37
C GLY A 653 24.90 -12.48 -3.22
N GLY A 654 25.62 -12.69 -4.33
CA GLY A 654 27.04 -12.99 -4.34
C GLY A 654 27.40 -14.44 -4.02
N PHE A 655 26.44 -15.38 -4.03
CA PHE A 655 26.72 -16.80 -3.76
C PHE A 655 27.13 -17.54 -5.04
N GLN A 656 28.09 -18.47 -4.94
CA GLN A 656 28.69 -19.17 -6.09
C GLN A 656 27.89 -20.41 -6.53
N TRP A 657 27.77 -20.58 -7.84
CA TRP A 657 27.10 -21.71 -8.49
C TRP A 657 27.97 -22.31 -9.59
N TYR A 658 27.87 -23.62 -9.80
CA TYR A 658 28.54 -24.34 -10.90
C TYR A 658 27.52 -24.79 -11.94
N LYS A 659 27.86 -24.60 -13.22
CA LYS A 659 27.17 -25.22 -14.34
C LYS A 659 27.73 -26.63 -14.51
N VAL A 660 26.87 -27.64 -14.41
CA VAL A 660 27.26 -29.05 -14.47
C VAL A 660 26.51 -29.80 -15.55
N TYR A 661 27.17 -30.80 -16.14
CA TYR A 661 26.55 -31.82 -16.98
C TYR A 661 26.47 -33.13 -16.19
N HIS A 662 25.27 -33.70 -16.12
CA HIS A 662 25.03 -34.99 -15.48
C HIS A 662 24.91 -36.08 -16.55
N PRO A 663 25.91 -36.98 -16.70
CA PRO A 663 25.94 -37.92 -17.81
C PRO A 663 24.79 -38.92 -17.81
N GLN A 664 24.29 -39.32 -16.64
CA GLN A 664 23.22 -40.34 -16.55
C GLN A 664 21.87 -39.81 -17.05
N SER A 665 21.58 -38.52 -16.81
CA SER A 665 20.32 -37.90 -17.25
C SER A 665 20.47 -37.06 -18.53
N GLY A 666 21.69 -36.83 -19.00
CA GLY A 666 21.99 -35.92 -20.11
C GLY A 666 21.67 -34.45 -19.84
N THR A 667 21.37 -34.09 -18.58
CA THR A 667 20.91 -32.75 -18.22
C THR A 667 22.08 -31.83 -17.91
N THR A 668 22.03 -30.60 -18.45
CA THR A 668 22.90 -29.50 -18.04
C THR A 668 22.12 -28.48 -17.22
N GLY A 669 22.63 -28.11 -16.06
CA GLY A 669 22.03 -27.07 -15.22
C GLY A 669 22.98 -26.53 -14.16
N TRP A 670 22.48 -25.61 -13.36
CA TRP A 670 23.22 -24.92 -12.30
C TRP A 670 22.93 -25.54 -10.95
N ILE A 671 23.98 -25.82 -10.19
CA ILE A 671 23.91 -26.33 -8.82
C ILE A 671 24.74 -25.45 -7.89
N ALA A 672 24.31 -25.33 -6.64
CA ALA A 672 24.98 -24.52 -5.63
C ALA A 672 26.37 -25.10 -5.32
N ALA A 673 27.38 -24.24 -5.11
CA ALA A 673 28.77 -24.67 -4.95
C ALA A 673 29.00 -25.58 -3.74
N ASP A 674 28.24 -25.38 -2.66
CA ASP A 674 28.26 -26.19 -1.43
C ASP A 674 27.69 -27.60 -1.61
N GLN A 675 27.06 -27.89 -2.76
CA GLN A 675 26.50 -29.20 -3.12
C GLN A 675 27.42 -30.02 -4.03
N LEU A 676 28.65 -29.57 -4.29
CA LEU A 676 29.65 -30.30 -5.05
C LEU A 676 30.95 -30.46 -4.25
N ILE A 677 31.64 -31.58 -4.47
CA ILE A 677 33.04 -31.78 -4.11
C ILE A 677 33.80 -31.97 -5.44
N SER A 678 34.74 -31.06 -5.73
CA SER A 678 35.72 -31.26 -6.80
C SER A 678 36.57 -32.46 -6.43
N SER A 679 36.68 -33.43 -7.33
CA SER A 679 37.68 -34.48 -7.21
C SER A 679 38.93 -33.99 -7.92
N ASP A 680 39.75 -33.23 -7.21
CA ASP A 680 41.10 -32.85 -7.65
C ASP A 680 42.00 -34.10 -7.81
#